data_AF-A0A8T1UNA7-F1
#
_entry.id   AF-A0A8T1UNA7-F1
#
_cell.length_a   1.000
_cell.length_b   1.000
_cell.length_c   1.000
_cell.angle_alpha   90.00
_cell.angle_beta   90.00
_cell.angle_gamma   90.00
#
_symmetry.space_group_name_H-M   'P 1'
#
loop_
_entity.id
_entity.type
_entity.pdbx_description
1 polymer ?
#
loop_
_entity_poly.entity_id
_entity_poly.type
_entity_poly.pdbx_seq_one_letter_code
_entity_poly.pdbx_strand_id
1 'polypeptide(L)'
;MPGFSLPNGASNGQNPRDGIVMVVYPKLFVSAYAGIRVLRDVLKCRLPIEIWFHVDEIGQDFTLLAPLQKLAIFVGGISFHPIYNPRAMGFLSRVFAIYNSHFDRVLFLDADNVPVRDPKFLFSSMEFEANGAIFWPDFWHPRRTLFNLHAQSMVWELLDLSFVDMFEQESSQLLVDRTRHAAPLELVYFYAFHEPNYFQKLDLVYGDKDLFRLAWMKLGAPFHMIETVPAMAGRAINGSFCGRTTVQHDVDGNLLFLHRNQHKLTGERLEKSAKESAATGNMVIPPPETESGGEFSDEYPDPIIWTHLMSFSKNVSKAFYRIESHRASPEFPQRQPCYGRRDVNNLQFFELHKFSEQKFSGIEADLRHYAFEAANQLIPPVAQDRMAEHSAVCSHSRIRSVLDTSTPCVLYTLVMLLWVVSSVHDIASTSESLPLSIVHLFTNGQHTPTPEELEAEAHALTVKSLPGGATVERQFKCIGWRATTDCSANGARDVANDKPCNRHVEDGASGYCEIEDVESGRQVVEKAIAPGYNLPNVKENEEPRAGIVMVVYPTLLASADELQRVPGALEPLKGLAGMEAEGGMTFREITDRRAFRFAAKVYAVYNSAFDQVLFLDADNVPVRDPTFLFESEEFVRTGSVFWPDFWHPQFTIFHIMADSLLWQLLDMKYVNMFEQESGQLLIDRRRHTATMELVNFYTFHNPSHFDQLKLVYGDKDLFRYAWIKLNVPFYMIQTPPAVAGKVVNESFCGMTMRSTTKSKHEDRLA
;
A
#
# COMPACT_ATOMS: atom_id res chain seq x y z
N MET A 1 28.02 -18.33 -9.68
CA MET A 1 28.66 -19.59 -9.23
C MET A 1 29.09 -20.37 -10.46
N PRO A 2 30.38 -20.62 -10.69
CA PRO A 2 30.83 -21.49 -11.80
C PRO A 2 30.24 -22.90 -11.61
N GLY A 3 29.56 -23.42 -12.62
CA GLY A 3 28.99 -24.79 -12.60
C GLY A 3 27.56 -24.91 -12.06
N PHE A 4 26.88 -23.82 -11.71
CA PHE A 4 25.45 -23.87 -11.39
C PHE A 4 24.60 -23.93 -12.66
N SER A 5 23.73 -24.94 -12.76
CA SER A 5 22.82 -25.16 -13.89
C SER A 5 21.38 -25.21 -13.41
N LEU A 6 20.48 -24.54 -14.13
CA LEU A 6 19.05 -24.63 -13.90
C LEU A 6 18.51 -26.02 -14.28
N PRO A 7 17.34 -26.43 -13.73
CA PRO A 7 16.66 -27.64 -14.16
C PRO A 7 16.38 -27.65 -15.66
N ASN A 8 16.39 -28.84 -16.27
CA ASN A 8 15.97 -29.09 -17.65
C ASN A 8 16.74 -28.35 -18.76
N GLY A 9 17.87 -27.71 -18.44
CA GLY A 9 18.75 -27.06 -19.41
C GLY A 9 19.45 -28.06 -20.35
N ALA A 10 19.80 -27.59 -21.55
CA ALA A 10 20.51 -28.37 -22.55
C ALA A 10 21.89 -28.84 -22.03
N SER A 11 22.22 -30.08 -22.36
CA SER A 11 23.57 -30.62 -22.17
C SER A 11 24.56 -29.98 -23.15
N ASN A 12 25.83 -29.84 -22.71
CA ASN A 12 26.89 -29.23 -23.51
C ASN A 12 26.94 -29.79 -24.94
N GLY A 13 26.75 -28.92 -25.95
CA GLY A 13 26.87 -29.24 -27.37
C GLY A 13 25.55 -29.37 -28.15
N GLN A 14 24.39 -29.21 -27.51
CA GLN A 14 23.10 -29.10 -28.22
C GLN A 14 22.78 -27.65 -28.59
N ASN A 15 22.11 -27.43 -29.74
CA ASN A 15 21.58 -26.12 -30.08
C ASN A 15 20.54 -25.69 -29.04
N PRO A 16 20.54 -24.41 -28.60
CA PRO A 16 19.59 -23.94 -27.61
C PRO A 16 18.15 -24.04 -28.14
N ARG A 17 17.26 -24.56 -27.29
CA ARG A 17 15.83 -24.71 -27.60
C ARG A 17 15.10 -23.41 -27.27
N ASP A 18 14.45 -22.84 -28.28
CA ASP A 18 13.62 -21.64 -28.14
C ASP A 18 12.17 -22.03 -27.98
N GLY A 19 11.46 -21.34 -27.10
CA GLY A 19 10.03 -21.51 -26.98
C GLY A 19 9.34 -20.45 -26.16
N ILE A 20 8.01 -20.53 -26.16
CA ILE A 20 7.14 -19.65 -25.40
C ILE A 20 6.68 -20.39 -24.15
N VAL A 21 6.75 -19.73 -23.00
CA VAL A 21 6.22 -20.26 -21.73
C VAL A 21 5.01 -19.43 -21.34
N MET A 22 3.90 -20.10 -21.08
CA MET A 22 2.65 -19.51 -20.61
C MET A 22 2.23 -20.17 -19.30
N VAL A 23 1.76 -19.38 -18.33
CA VAL A 23 1.05 -19.91 -17.16
C VAL A 23 -0.44 -19.67 -17.32
N VAL A 24 -1.25 -20.67 -17.00
CA VAL A 24 -2.71 -20.62 -17.10
C VAL A 24 -3.38 -21.08 -15.81
N TYR A 25 -4.54 -20.48 -15.55
CA TYR A 25 -5.47 -20.85 -14.49
C TYR A 25 -6.91 -20.65 -15.02
N PRO A 26 -7.95 -21.13 -14.32
CA PRO A 26 -9.29 -21.27 -14.92
C PRO A 26 -9.84 -20.04 -15.65
N LYS A 27 -9.67 -18.83 -15.09
CA LYS A 27 -10.17 -17.58 -15.71
C LYS A 27 -9.42 -17.17 -16.99
N LEU A 28 -8.23 -17.71 -17.24
CA LEU A 28 -7.40 -17.38 -18.39
C LEU A 28 -7.37 -18.48 -19.47
N PHE A 29 -8.04 -19.62 -19.30
CA PHE A 29 -8.02 -20.68 -20.31
C PHE A 29 -8.54 -20.23 -21.67
N VAL A 30 -9.63 -19.46 -21.68
CA VAL A 30 -10.20 -18.91 -22.91
C VAL A 30 -9.26 -17.89 -23.55
N SER A 31 -8.63 -17.04 -22.73
CA SER A 31 -7.63 -16.07 -23.21
C SER A 31 -6.39 -16.79 -23.80
N ALA A 32 -5.89 -17.82 -23.14
CA ALA A 32 -4.78 -18.65 -23.62
C ALA A 32 -5.13 -19.33 -24.95
N TYR A 33 -6.32 -19.92 -25.06
CA TYR A 33 -6.78 -20.56 -26.30
C TYR A 33 -6.79 -19.55 -27.45
N ALA A 34 -7.41 -18.38 -27.24
CA ALA A 34 -7.47 -17.32 -28.23
C ALA A 34 -6.08 -16.80 -28.64
N GLY A 35 -5.20 -16.55 -27.67
CA GLY A 35 -3.82 -16.12 -27.93
C GLY A 35 -3.01 -17.15 -28.72
N ILE A 36 -3.13 -18.45 -28.39
CA ILE A 36 -2.46 -19.53 -29.12
C ILE A 36 -3.00 -19.64 -30.55
N ARG A 37 -4.32 -19.50 -30.75
CA ARG A 37 -4.92 -19.50 -32.10
C ARG A 37 -4.42 -18.32 -32.92
N VAL A 38 -4.35 -17.11 -32.35
CA VAL A 38 -3.74 -15.96 -33.03
C VAL A 38 -2.28 -16.25 -33.41
N LEU A 39 -1.47 -16.78 -32.49
CA LEU A 39 -0.09 -17.16 -32.77
C LEU A 39 0.02 -18.15 -33.93
N ARG A 40 -0.81 -19.20 -33.97
CA ARG A 40 -0.71 -20.30 -34.94
C ARG A 40 -1.36 -19.95 -36.28
N ASP A 41 -2.54 -19.34 -36.26
CA ASP A 41 -3.42 -19.22 -37.41
C ASP A 41 -3.35 -17.82 -38.05
N VAL A 42 -3.13 -16.78 -37.27
CA VAL A 42 -3.00 -15.40 -37.79
C VAL A 42 -1.54 -15.07 -38.06
N LEU A 43 -0.69 -15.21 -37.04
CA LEU A 43 0.74 -14.83 -37.11
C LEU A 43 1.63 -15.91 -37.71
N LYS A 44 1.12 -17.14 -37.87
CA LYS A 44 1.85 -18.31 -38.38
C LYS A 44 3.12 -18.65 -37.60
N CYS A 45 3.20 -18.24 -36.34
CA CYS A 45 4.31 -18.55 -35.45
C CYS A 45 4.37 -20.05 -35.17
N ARG A 46 5.57 -20.63 -35.26
CA ARG A 46 5.82 -22.07 -35.03
C ARG A 46 6.71 -22.38 -33.83
N LEU A 47 7.01 -21.39 -33.00
CA LEU A 47 7.73 -21.64 -31.74
C LEU A 47 6.95 -22.63 -30.87
N PRO A 48 7.61 -23.64 -30.27
CA PRO A 48 6.95 -24.54 -29.34
C PRO A 48 6.49 -23.79 -28.08
N ILE A 49 5.42 -24.26 -27.45
CA ILE A 49 4.79 -23.63 -26.28
C ILE A 49 4.78 -24.62 -25.11
N GLU A 50 5.17 -24.14 -23.92
CA GLU A 50 4.92 -24.80 -22.65
C GLU A 50 3.76 -24.10 -21.94
N ILE A 51 2.73 -24.87 -21.59
CA ILE A 51 1.62 -24.42 -20.77
C ILE A 51 1.82 -24.98 -19.36
N TRP A 52 2.03 -24.10 -18.41
CA TRP A 52 2.19 -24.42 -17.00
C TRP A 52 0.90 -24.08 -16.23
N PHE A 53 0.52 -24.91 -15.26
CA PHE A 53 -0.67 -24.65 -14.43
C PHE A 53 -0.48 -25.21 -13.02
N HIS A 54 -0.95 -24.48 -12.01
CA HIS A 54 -0.91 -24.96 -10.64
C HIS A 54 -2.08 -25.88 -10.35
N VAL A 55 -1.80 -27.08 -9.84
CA VAL A 55 -2.83 -28.12 -9.65
C VAL A 55 -3.95 -27.65 -8.71
N ASP A 56 -3.62 -26.93 -7.65
CA ASP A 56 -4.61 -26.41 -6.70
C ASP A 56 -5.43 -25.24 -7.25
N GLU A 57 -4.91 -24.49 -8.25
CA GLU A 57 -5.69 -23.41 -8.91
C GLU A 57 -6.65 -23.98 -9.95
N ILE A 58 -6.33 -25.13 -10.56
CA ILE A 58 -7.27 -25.86 -11.42
C ILE A 58 -8.34 -26.55 -10.57
N GLY A 59 -7.99 -27.00 -9.37
CA GLY A 59 -8.88 -27.73 -8.49
C GLY A 59 -9.09 -29.18 -8.93
N GLN A 60 -10.27 -29.74 -8.65
CA GLN A 60 -10.55 -31.15 -8.96
C GLN A 60 -10.98 -31.40 -10.41
N ASP A 61 -11.34 -30.34 -11.14
CA ASP A 61 -11.88 -30.47 -12.50
C ASP A 61 -10.84 -30.13 -13.58
N PHE A 62 -10.01 -31.12 -13.90
CA PHE A 62 -9.05 -31.01 -14.99
C PHE A 62 -9.70 -30.98 -16.38
N THR A 63 -11.02 -31.21 -16.50
CA THR A 63 -11.70 -31.15 -17.81
C THR A 63 -11.71 -29.74 -18.37
N LEU A 64 -11.51 -28.72 -17.54
CA LEU A 64 -11.33 -27.33 -17.95
C LEU A 64 -10.11 -27.12 -18.88
N LEU A 65 -9.11 -28.01 -18.84
CA LEU A 65 -7.96 -27.98 -19.76
C LEU A 65 -8.26 -28.62 -21.12
N ALA A 66 -9.38 -29.32 -21.28
CA ALA A 66 -9.67 -30.11 -22.48
C ALA A 66 -9.63 -29.31 -23.79
N PRO A 67 -10.13 -28.07 -23.89
CA PRO A 67 -10.01 -27.28 -25.12
C PRO A 67 -8.55 -27.02 -25.52
N LEU A 68 -7.70 -26.66 -24.55
CA LEU A 68 -6.27 -26.44 -24.80
C LEU A 68 -5.57 -27.74 -25.19
N GLN A 69 -5.92 -28.87 -24.56
CA GLN A 69 -5.36 -30.18 -24.90
C GLN A 69 -5.76 -30.62 -26.31
N LYS A 70 -7.03 -30.42 -26.70
CA LYS A 70 -7.51 -30.68 -28.07
C LYS A 70 -6.79 -29.79 -29.09
N LEU A 71 -6.63 -28.51 -28.76
CA LEU A 71 -5.89 -27.57 -29.60
C LEU A 71 -4.45 -28.03 -29.81
N ALA A 72 -3.78 -28.45 -28.73
CA ALA A 72 -2.40 -28.95 -28.78
C ALA A 72 -2.23 -30.15 -29.71
N ILE A 73 -3.21 -31.06 -29.77
CA ILE A 73 -3.22 -32.18 -30.71
C ILE A 73 -3.33 -31.68 -32.16
N PHE A 74 -4.16 -30.66 -32.40
CA PHE A 74 -4.42 -30.14 -33.75
C PHE A 74 -3.27 -29.30 -34.30
N VAL A 75 -2.71 -28.38 -33.51
CA VAL A 75 -1.67 -27.44 -33.98
C VAL A 75 -0.24 -27.94 -33.73
N GLY A 76 -0.05 -28.89 -32.81
CA GLY A 76 1.24 -29.43 -32.42
C GLY A 76 2.16 -28.45 -31.68
N GLY A 77 3.26 -28.96 -31.16
CA GLY A 77 4.30 -28.16 -30.50
C GLY A 77 3.83 -27.45 -29.23
N ILE A 78 2.92 -28.07 -28.48
CA ILE A 78 2.44 -27.57 -27.18
C ILE A 78 2.61 -28.70 -26.16
N SER A 79 3.17 -28.38 -24.99
CA SER A 79 3.34 -29.30 -23.86
C SER A 79 2.72 -28.74 -22.59
N PHE A 80 2.31 -29.62 -21.68
CA PHE A 80 1.58 -29.27 -20.45
C PHE A 80 2.37 -29.70 -19.22
N HIS A 81 2.53 -28.78 -18.27
CA HIS A 81 3.39 -28.96 -17.10
C HIS A 81 2.66 -28.57 -15.80
N PRO A 82 2.30 -29.55 -14.95
CA PRO A 82 1.68 -29.26 -13.65
C PRO A 82 2.70 -28.71 -12.65
N ILE A 83 2.28 -27.72 -11.86
CA ILE A 83 3.01 -27.19 -10.70
C ILE A 83 2.39 -27.76 -9.43
N TYR A 84 3.21 -28.44 -8.63
CA TYR A 84 2.82 -29.02 -7.33
C TYR A 84 3.38 -28.27 -6.12
N ASN A 85 4.24 -27.27 -6.34
CA ASN A 85 4.81 -26.50 -5.24
C ASN A 85 3.73 -25.54 -4.70
N PRO A 86 3.23 -25.72 -3.47
CA PRO A 86 2.08 -24.98 -2.94
C PRO A 86 2.35 -23.47 -2.80
N ARG A 87 3.61 -23.03 -2.88
CA ARG A 87 4.00 -21.62 -2.83
C ARG A 87 4.04 -20.97 -4.21
N ALA A 88 4.07 -21.75 -5.29
CA ALA A 88 4.14 -21.28 -6.67
C ALA A 88 2.75 -21.04 -7.27
N MET A 89 1.92 -20.28 -6.56
CA MET A 89 0.55 -19.90 -6.96
C MET A 89 0.47 -18.43 -7.35
N GLY A 90 -0.59 -18.03 -8.05
CA GLY A 90 -0.82 -16.64 -8.45
C GLY A 90 0.38 -16.05 -9.20
N PHE A 91 0.85 -14.87 -8.79
CA PHE A 91 1.99 -14.18 -9.41
C PHE A 91 3.28 -15.01 -9.43
N LEU A 92 3.55 -15.84 -8.41
CA LEU A 92 4.82 -16.56 -8.29
C LEU A 92 4.92 -17.79 -9.20
N SER A 93 3.79 -18.27 -9.73
CA SER A 93 3.72 -19.40 -10.66
C SER A 93 4.59 -19.17 -11.92
N ARG A 94 4.70 -17.92 -12.39
CA ARG A 94 5.52 -17.57 -13.56
C ARG A 94 7.01 -17.65 -13.31
N VAL A 95 7.46 -17.23 -12.13
CA VAL A 95 8.85 -17.40 -11.68
C VAL A 95 9.19 -18.89 -11.68
N PHE A 96 8.29 -19.72 -11.14
CA PHE A 96 8.47 -21.17 -11.11
C PHE A 96 8.53 -21.78 -12.53
N ALA A 97 7.62 -21.37 -13.42
CA ALA A 97 7.56 -21.87 -14.80
C ALA A 97 8.82 -21.51 -15.61
N ILE A 98 9.26 -20.25 -15.55
CA ILE A 98 10.49 -19.81 -16.24
C ILE A 98 11.71 -20.53 -15.68
N TYR A 99 11.79 -20.69 -14.35
CA TYR A 99 12.89 -21.38 -13.70
C TYR A 99 12.99 -22.86 -14.10
N ASN A 100 11.86 -23.56 -14.24
CA ASN A 100 11.80 -25.00 -14.50
C ASN A 100 11.54 -25.39 -15.97
N SER A 101 11.42 -24.42 -16.88
CA SER A 101 11.15 -24.66 -18.30
C SER A 101 12.13 -25.66 -18.96
N HIS A 102 11.69 -26.39 -19.99
CA HIS A 102 12.58 -27.22 -20.80
C HIS A 102 13.18 -26.45 -21.99
N PHE A 103 12.82 -25.18 -22.20
CA PHE A 103 13.48 -24.34 -23.20
C PHE A 103 14.71 -23.66 -22.64
N ASP A 104 15.78 -23.59 -23.40
CA ASP A 104 17.02 -22.93 -23.00
C ASP A 104 16.88 -21.40 -23.11
N ARG A 105 16.09 -20.95 -24.09
CA ARG A 105 15.76 -19.54 -24.30
C ARG A 105 14.24 -19.39 -24.30
N VAL A 106 13.72 -18.60 -23.36
CA VAL A 106 12.30 -18.50 -23.06
C VAL A 106 11.79 -17.11 -23.41
N LEU A 107 10.75 -17.04 -24.24
CA LEU A 107 9.83 -15.91 -24.25
C LEU A 107 8.67 -16.24 -23.30
N PHE A 108 8.67 -15.65 -22.11
CA PHE A 108 7.49 -15.74 -21.26
C PHE A 108 6.40 -14.82 -21.81
N LEU A 109 5.16 -15.28 -21.79
CA LEU A 109 4.01 -14.53 -22.25
C LEU A 109 2.81 -14.89 -21.38
N ASP A 110 2.22 -13.90 -20.69
CA ASP A 110 0.97 -14.09 -19.96
C ASP A 110 -0.16 -14.52 -20.93
N ALA A 111 -1.10 -15.33 -20.44
CA ALA A 111 -2.17 -15.91 -21.26
C ALA A 111 -3.13 -14.89 -21.89
N ASP A 112 -3.10 -13.63 -21.43
CA ASP A 112 -3.89 -12.50 -21.90
C ASP A 112 -3.01 -11.40 -22.53
N ASN A 113 -1.77 -11.75 -22.84
CA ASN A 113 -0.82 -10.93 -23.57
C ASN A 113 -0.59 -11.53 -24.95
N VAL A 114 -0.95 -10.77 -25.99
CA VAL A 114 -1.00 -11.28 -27.36
C VAL A 114 -0.10 -10.44 -28.25
N PRO A 115 0.82 -11.05 -29.01
CA PRO A 115 1.63 -10.30 -29.95
C PRO A 115 0.82 -9.90 -31.19
N VAL A 116 1.20 -8.80 -31.85
CA VAL A 116 0.61 -8.34 -33.12
C VAL A 116 1.42 -8.75 -34.35
N ARG A 117 2.57 -9.40 -34.13
CA ARG A 117 3.51 -9.89 -35.14
C ARG A 117 4.19 -11.17 -34.62
N ASP A 118 4.62 -12.08 -35.49
CA ASP A 118 5.39 -13.27 -35.07
C ASP A 118 6.59 -12.85 -34.19
N PRO A 119 6.63 -13.23 -32.89
CA PRO A 119 7.67 -12.79 -31.97
C PRO A 119 8.99 -13.56 -32.14
N LYS A 120 9.08 -14.55 -33.05
CA LYS A 120 10.28 -15.38 -33.24
C LYS A 120 11.55 -14.57 -33.50
N PHE A 121 11.45 -13.43 -34.18
CA PHE A 121 12.61 -12.59 -34.50
C PHE A 121 13.36 -12.08 -33.26
N LEU A 122 12.70 -12.02 -32.09
CA LEU A 122 13.31 -11.57 -30.84
C LEU A 122 14.52 -12.42 -30.43
N PHE A 123 14.48 -13.74 -30.69
CA PHE A 123 15.57 -14.67 -30.35
C PHE A 123 16.85 -14.46 -31.18
N SER A 124 16.76 -13.70 -32.27
CA SER A 124 17.88 -13.32 -33.15
C SER A 124 18.06 -11.80 -33.22
N SER A 125 17.44 -11.05 -32.30
CA SER A 125 17.68 -9.60 -32.19
C SER A 125 19.08 -9.35 -31.65
N MET A 126 19.71 -8.26 -32.10
CA MET A 126 21.06 -7.90 -31.67
C MET A 126 21.14 -7.71 -30.15
N GLU A 127 20.08 -7.14 -29.57
CA GLU A 127 19.94 -6.86 -28.15
C GLU A 127 19.88 -8.16 -27.35
N PHE A 128 19.14 -9.17 -27.82
CA PHE A 128 19.07 -10.46 -27.16
C PHE A 128 20.36 -11.27 -27.33
N GLU A 129 20.97 -11.27 -28.51
CA GLU A 129 22.25 -11.95 -28.71
C GLU A 129 23.36 -11.33 -27.83
N ALA A 130 23.40 -10.00 -27.73
CA ALA A 130 24.35 -9.29 -26.88
C ALA A 130 24.12 -9.57 -25.40
N ASN A 131 22.89 -9.40 -24.91
CA ASN A 131 22.63 -9.39 -23.47
C ASN A 131 22.13 -10.74 -22.94
N GLY A 132 21.39 -11.50 -23.73
CA GLY A 132 20.71 -12.75 -23.34
C GLY A 132 19.49 -12.54 -22.45
N ALA A 133 19.06 -11.29 -22.23
CA ALA A 133 17.81 -10.95 -21.57
C ALA A 133 17.23 -9.65 -22.16
N ILE A 134 15.92 -9.62 -22.44
CA ILE A 134 15.16 -8.42 -22.81
C ILE A 134 13.98 -8.27 -21.86
N PHE A 135 13.85 -7.09 -21.28
CA PHE A 135 12.76 -6.69 -20.39
C PHE A 135 12.00 -5.50 -20.97
N TRP A 136 10.73 -5.40 -20.61
CA TRP A 136 9.86 -4.32 -21.04
C TRP A 136 9.52 -3.39 -19.88
N PRO A 137 9.40 -2.07 -20.11
CA PRO A 137 8.96 -1.14 -19.09
C PRO A 137 7.46 -1.32 -18.79
N ASP A 138 7.08 -1.13 -17.54
CA ASP A 138 5.70 -0.86 -17.11
C ASP A 138 5.42 0.66 -17.24
N PHE A 139 4.18 1.08 -17.00
CA PHE A 139 3.76 2.48 -16.88
C PHE A 139 4.48 3.24 -15.77
N TRP A 140 4.94 2.51 -14.76
CA TRP A 140 5.41 3.10 -13.52
C TRP A 140 6.91 3.40 -13.57
N HIS A 141 7.22 4.60 -13.08
CA HIS A 141 8.57 5.07 -12.91
C HIS A 141 8.76 5.38 -11.42
N PRO A 142 9.94 5.16 -10.81
CA PRO A 142 10.18 5.37 -9.38
C PRO A 142 9.71 6.73 -8.83
N ARG A 143 9.72 7.77 -9.67
CA ARG A 143 9.24 9.12 -9.32
C ARG A 143 7.71 9.22 -9.15
N ARG A 144 6.95 8.23 -9.60
CA ARG A 144 5.46 8.19 -9.67
C ARG A 144 4.90 6.78 -9.52
N THR A 145 5.61 5.91 -8.82
CA THR A 145 5.22 4.51 -8.62
C THR A 145 4.08 4.39 -7.62
N LEU A 146 3.23 3.39 -7.80
CA LEU A 146 2.21 2.97 -6.82
C LEU A 146 2.69 1.79 -5.97
N PHE A 147 3.90 1.28 -6.20
CA PHE A 147 4.38 -0.01 -5.69
C PHE A 147 5.61 0.12 -4.79
N ASN A 148 5.76 1.26 -4.12
CA ASN A 148 6.83 1.51 -3.13
C ASN A 148 8.26 1.31 -3.68
N LEU A 149 8.47 1.46 -5.00
CA LEU A 149 9.76 1.39 -5.70
C LEU A 149 10.38 2.78 -5.97
N HIS A 150 10.20 3.74 -5.05
CA HIS A 150 10.78 5.08 -5.17
C HIS A 150 12.18 5.17 -4.53
N ALA A 151 12.86 6.31 -4.66
CA ALA A 151 14.26 6.47 -4.23
C ALA A 151 14.53 6.25 -2.73
N GLN A 152 13.52 6.45 -1.88
CA GLN A 152 13.60 6.27 -0.43
C GLN A 152 13.05 4.91 0.04
N SER A 153 12.73 4.01 -0.89
CA SER A 153 12.24 2.68 -0.55
C SER A 153 13.30 1.85 0.16
N MET A 154 12.88 1.10 1.19
CA MET A 154 13.74 0.15 1.91
C MET A 154 14.20 -1.01 1.00
N VAL A 155 13.60 -1.20 -0.18
CA VAL A 155 14.03 -2.23 -1.14
C VAL A 155 15.51 -2.08 -1.53
N TRP A 156 16.00 -0.84 -1.63
CA TRP A 156 17.38 -0.57 -2.03
C TRP A 156 18.37 -0.98 -0.94
N GLU A 157 18.03 -0.71 0.31
CA GLU A 157 18.81 -1.15 1.47
C GLU A 157 18.73 -2.66 1.67
N LEU A 158 17.52 -3.24 1.60
CA LEU A 158 17.27 -4.68 1.73
C LEU A 158 18.09 -5.48 0.71
N LEU A 159 18.19 -4.97 -0.52
CA LEU A 159 18.94 -5.61 -1.58
C LEU A 159 20.41 -5.20 -1.62
N ASP A 160 20.84 -4.25 -0.80
CA ASP A 160 22.17 -3.62 -0.89
C ASP A 160 22.46 -3.20 -2.35
N LEU A 161 21.59 -2.34 -2.85
CA LEU A 161 21.59 -1.75 -4.18
C LEU A 161 21.52 -0.23 -4.07
N SER A 162 22.27 0.46 -4.92
CA SER A 162 22.05 1.90 -5.12
C SER A 162 20.74 2.11 -5.88
N PHE A 163 20.00 3.17 -5.53
CA PHE A 163 18.82 3.59 -6.28
C PHE A 163 19.17 3.79 -7.77
N VAL A 164 18.31 3.28 -8.64
CA VAL A 164 18.41 3.48 -10.08
C VAL A 164 17.12 4.09 -10.62
N ASP A 165 17.25 5.25 -11.23
CA ASP A 165 16.16 6.00 -11.83
C ASP A 165 15.85 5.47 -13.24
N MET A 166 15.13 4.34 -13.28
CA MET A 166 14.69 3.68 -14.50
C MET A 166 13.25 3.19 -14.36
N PHE A 167 12.56 2.99 -15.49
CA PHE A 167 11.22 2.41 -15.47
C PHE A 167 11.20 1.04 -14.78
N GLU A 168 10.13 0.80 -14.05
CA GLU A 168 9.81 -0.52 -13.50
C GLU A 168 9.62 -1.52 -14.63
N GLN A 169 9.94 -2.79 -14.37
CA GLN A 169 9.76 -3.85 -15.36
C GLN A 169 8.30 -4.32 -15.37
N GLU A 170 7.74 -4.58 -16.55
CA GLU A 170 6.54 -5.41 -16.70
C GLU A 170 6.95 -6.89 -16.87
N SER A 171 6.30 -7.79 -16.14
CA SER A 171 6.61 -9.23 -16.12
C SER A 171 5.66 -10.07 -16.99
N SER A 172 4.60 -9.48 -17.55
CA SER A 172 3.68 -10.17 -18.46
C SER A 172 4.34 -10.66 -19.75
N GLN A 173 5.54 -10.16 -20.05
CA GLN A 173 6.44 -10.73 -21.04
C GLN A 173 7.88 -10.39 -20.72
N LEU A 174 8.75 -11.37 -20.94
CA LEU A 174 10.20 -11.22 -20.85
C LEU A 174 10.85 -12.26 -21.75
N LEU A 175 12.05 -11.95 -22.24
CA LEU A 175 12.84 -12.87 -23.05
C LEU A 175 14.14 -13.15 -22.32
N VAL A 176 14.43 -14.40 -21.99
CA VAL A 176 15.61 -14.77 -21.19
C VAL A 176 16.27 -16.02 -21.75
N ASP A 177 17.59 -15.94 -21.96
CA ASP A 177 18.48 -17.08 -22.09
C ASP A 177 18.81 -17.61 -20.70
N ARG A 178 18.17 -18.72 -20.35
CA ARG A 178 18.29 -19.38 -19.04
C ARG A 178 19.68 -19.94 -18.81
N THR A 179 20.37 -20.36 -19.88
CA THR A 179 21.72 -20.93 -19.80
C THR A 179 22.75 -19.87 -19.45
N ARG A 180 22.58 -18.65 -19.97
CA ARG A 180 23.44 -17.49 -19.64
C ARG A 180 23.08 -16.83 -18.31
N HIS A 181 21.82 -16.96 -17.86
CA HIS A 181 21.29 -16.27 -16.68
C HIS A 181 20.83 -17.21 -15.55
N ALA A 182 21.50 -18.35 -15.39
CA ALA A 182 21.18 -19.29 -14.31
C ALA A 182 21.25 -18.66 -12.92
N ALA A 183 22.28 -17.85 -12.64
CA ALA A 183 22.44 -17.22 -11.33
C ALA A 183 21.41 -16.10 -11.06
N PRO A 184 21.11 -15.18 -11.99
CA PRO A 184 20.00 -14.24 -11.81
C PRO A 184 18.64 -14.93 -11.62
N LEU A 185 18.34 -15.99 -12.37
CA LEU A 185 17.10 -16.74 -12.20
C LEU A 185 17.01 -17.44 -10.84
N GLU A 186 18.11 -17.96 -10.31
CA GLU A 186 18.17 -18.47 -8.93
C GLU A 186 17.88 -17.38 -7.90
N LEU A 187 18.39 -16.17 -8.12
CA LEU A 187 18.13 -15.05 -7.22
C LEU A 187 16.67 -14.58 -7.29
N VAL A 188 16.04 -14.57 -8.47
CA VAL A 188 14.59 -14.32 -8.60
C VAL A 188 13.79 -15.40 -7.86
N TYR A 189 14.20 -16.67 -8.00
CA TYR A 189 13.57 -17.79 -7.29
C TYR A 189 13.68 -17.60 -5.77
N PHE A 190 14.84 -17.19 -5.27
CA PHE A 190 15.02 -16.83 -3.86
C PHE A 190 14.12 -15.65 -3.44
N TYR A 191 14.08 -14.55 -4.19
CA TYR A 191 13.20 -13.41 -3.89
C TYR A 191 11.73 -13.82 -3.82
N ALA A 192 11.28 -14.68 -4.72
CA ALA A 192 9.92 -15.18 -4.77
C ALA A 192 9.57 -16.12 -3.59
N PHE A 193 10.49 -17.03 -3.22
CA PHE A 193 10.15 -18.18 -2.37
C PHE A 193 10.89 -18.24 -1.02
N HIS A 194 11.74 -17.28 -0.64
CA HIS A 194 12.36 -17.27 0.69
C HIS A 194 11.32 -16.98 1.78
N GLU A 195 11.57 -17.51 2.99
CA GLU A 195 10.75 -17.26 4.17
C GLU A 195 11.63 -16.74 5.33
N PRO A 196 11.16 -15.71 6.07
CA PRO A 196 9.98 -14.89 5.76
C PRO A 196 10.21 -14.03 4.50
N ASN A 197 9.17 -13.85 3.67
CA ASN A 197 9.29 -13.02 2.46
C ASN A 197 9.14 -11.53 2.80
N TYR A 198 10.25 -10.80 2.89
CA TYR A 198 10.24 -9.38 3.27
C TYR A 198 9.67 -8.46 2.19
N PHE A 199 9.71 -8.82 0.91
CA PHE A 199 9.10 -8.00 -0.14
C PHE A 199 7.59 -7.88 0.04
N GLN A 200 6.94 -9.00 0.38
CA GLN A 200 5.50 -9.04 0.65
C GLN A 200 5.18 -8.45 2.02
N LYS A 201 5.96 -8.76 3.05
CA LYS A 201 5.68 -8.30 4.42
C LYS A 201 5.80 -6.78 4.58
N LEU A 202 6.65 -6.14 3.77
CA LEU A 202 6.94 -4.70 3.80
C LEU A 202 6.39 -3.95 2.58
N ASP A 203 5.55 -4.60 1.77
CA ASP A 203 4.96 -4.02 0.56
C ASP A 203 5.99 -3.29 -0.32
N LEU A 204 7.15 -3.92 -0.56
CA LEU A 204 8.28 -3.30 -1.28
C LEU A 204 8.24 -3.52 -2.80
N VAL A 205 7.59 -4.59 -3.24
CA VAL A 205 7.41 -4.96 -4.65
C VAL A 205 6.03 -5.60 -4.82
N TYR A 206 5.36 -5.28 -5.93
CA TYR A 206 4.06 -5.87 -6.24
C TYR A 206 4.22 -7.20 -7.00
N GLY A 207 4.01 -8.32 -6.31
CA GLY A 207 4.10 -9.65 -6.91
C GLY A 207 5.50 -9.95 -7.43
N ASP A 208 5.58 -10.48 -8.65
CA ASP A 208 6.85 -10.86 -9.31
C ASP A 208 7.41 -9.79 -10.25
N LYS A 209 6.63 -8.74 -10.49
CA LYS A 209 6.80 -7.72 -11.53
C LYS A 209 8.25 -7.25 -11.74
N ASP A 210 8.87 -6.73 -10.67
CA ASP A 210 10.23 -6.16 -10.71
C ASP A 210 11.32 -7.12 -10.19
N LEU A 211 10.95 -8.33 -9.75
CA LEU A 211 11.92 -9.25 -9.14
C LEU A 211 13.03 -9.64 -10.11
N PHE A 212 12.70 -9.82 -11.40
CA PHE A 212 13.68 -10.12 -12.45
C PHE A 212 14.68 -8.98 -12.62
N ARG A 213 14.23 -7.74 -12.86
CA ARG A 213 15.10 -6.57 -12.98
C ARG A 213 15.99 -6.39 -11.74
N LEU A 214 15.43 -6.51 -10.54
CA LEU A 214 16.17 -6.36 -9.29
C LEU A 214 17.26 -7.43 -9.12
N ALA A 215 16.98 -8.68 -9.49
CA ALA A 215 17.96 -9.76 -9.43
C ALA A 215 19.10 -9.55 -10.45
N TRP A 216 18.79 -9.11 -11.67
CA TRP A 216 19.79 -8.79 -12.68
C TRP A 216 20.69 -7.64 -12.24
N MET A 217 20.10 -6.58 -11.69
CA MET A 217 20.85 -5.45 -11.15
C MET A 217 21.75 -5.86 -9.99
N LYS A 218 21.26 -6.68 -9.04
CA LYS A 218 22.06 -7.15 -7.90
C LYS A 218 23.30 -7.93 -8.32
N LEU A 219 23.18 -8.73 -9.38
CA LEU A 219 24.29 -9.54 -9.88
C LEU A 219 25.11 -8.85 -10.98
N GLY A 220 24.77 -7.62 -11.38
CA GLY A 220 25.38 -6.94 -12.52
C GLY A 220 25.25 -7.72 -13.83
N ALA A 221 24.19 -8.53 -13.97
CA ALA A 221 23.95 -9.34 -15.15
C ALA A 221 23.43 -8.47 -16.31
N PRO A 222 23.89 -8.70 -17.55
CA PRO A 222 23.46 -7.90 -18.69
C PRO A 222 21.98 -8.15 -19.02
N PHE A 223 21.25 -7.08 -19.33
CA PHE A 223 19.92 -7.15 -19.91
C PHE A 223 19.69 -5.90 -20.76
N HIS A 224 18.80 -6.02 -21.75
CA HIS A 224 18.31 -4.87 -22.49
C HIS A 224 16.91 -4.49 -21.98
N MET A 225 16.74 -3.25 -21.53
CA MET A 225 15.41 -2.69 -21.24
C MET A 225 14.90 -1.97 -22.48
N ILE A 226 13.72 -2.36 -22.97
CA ILE A 226 13.09 -1.67 -24.11
C ILE A 226 12.91 -0.19 -23.78
N GLU A 227 13.48 0.67 -24.63
CA GLU A 227 13.49 2.10 -24.37
C GLU A 227 12.15 2.78 -24.61
N THR A 228 11.35 2.25 -25.54
CA THR A 228 10.05 2.83 -25.88
C THR A 228 9.06 2.57 -24.75
N VAL A 229 8.55 3.66 -24.16
CA VAL A 229 7.58 3.61 -23.06
C VAL A 229 6.26 2.96 -23.49
N PRO A 230 5.49 2.36 -22.58
CA PRO A 230 4.24 1.70 -22.95
C PRO A 230 3.18 2.68 -23.47
N ALA A 231 2.38 2.22 -24.41
CA ALA A 231 1.18 2.88 -24.91
C ALA A 231 -0.09 2.23 -24.31
N MET A 232 -1.26 2.82 -24.59
CA MET A 232 -2.56 2.35 -24.08
C MET A 232 -3.52 2.05 -25.22
N ALA A 233 -4.11 0.87 -25.24
CA ALA A 233 -5.27 0.55 -26.07
C ALA A 233 -6.56 0.67 -25.24
N GLY A 234 -7.57 1.30 -25.83
CA GLY A 234 -8.81 1.61 -25.14
C GLY A 234 -9.90 2.15 -26.06
N ARG A 235 -11.01 2.57 -25.47
CA ARG A 235 -12.11 3.24 -26.18
C ARG A 235 -12.04 4.74 -25.96
N ALA A 236 -12.33 5.50 -27.01
CA ALA A 236 -12.60 6.94 -26.93
C ALA A 236 -14.07 7.18 -27.28
N ILE A 237 -14.82 7.83 -26.38
CA ILE A 237 -16.25 8.12 -26.51
C ILE A 237 -16.47 9.56 -26.08
N ASN A 238 -17.11 10.39 -26.92
CA ASN A 238 -17.49 11.77 -26.61
C ASN A 238 -16.35 12.62 -25.99
N GLY A 239 -15.12 12.47 -26.48
CA GLY A 239 -13.97 13.22 -25.96
C GLY A 239 -13.27 12.61 -24.74
N SER A 240 -13.79 11.50 -24.21
CA SER A 240 -13.29 10.80 -23.03
C SER A 240 -12.63 9.47 -23.43
N PHE A 241 -11.39 9.23 -22.99
CA PHE A 241 -10.65 7.99 -23.24
C PHE A 241 -10.55 7.11 -21.99
N CYS A 242 -10.72 5.80 -22.20
CA CYS A 242 -10.54 4.77 -21.20
C CYS A 242 -9.66 3.64 -21.74
N GLY A 243 -8.39 3.65 -21.34
CA GLY A 243 -7.43 2.57 -21.62
C GLY A 243 -7.63 1.38 -20.70
N ARG A 244 -7.60 0.17 -21.28
CA ARG A 244 -7.81 -1.11 -20.57
C ARG A 244 -6.73 -2.16 -20.86
N THR A 245 -5.81 -1.82 -21.76
CA THR A 245 -4.81 -2.74 -22.31
C THR A 245 -3.50 -2.00 -22.50
N THR A 246 -2.44 -2.58 -21.94
CA THR A 246 -1.07 -2.11 -22.10
C THR A 246 -0.58 -2.51 -23.49
N VAL A 247 0.07 -1.56 -24.17
CA VAL A 247 0.66 -1.77 -25.49
C VAL A 247 2.16 -1.57 -25.39
N GLN A 248 2.93 -2.56 -25.79
CA GLN A 248 4.38 -2.56 -25.66
C GLN A 248 5.06 -2.81 -27.00
N HIS A 249 6.31 -2.36 -27.09
CA HIS A 249 7.01 -2.18 -28.36
C HIS A 249 8.22 -3.10 -28.47
N ASP A 250 8.72 -3.30 -29.68
CA ASP A 250 10.06 -3.84 -29.91
C ASP A 250 11.14 -2.75 -29.79
N VAL A 251 12.39 -3.16 -30.02
CA VAL A 251 13.60 -2.31 -29.94
C VAL A 251 13.56 -1.13 -30.91
N ASP A 252 12.87 -1.30 -32.05
CA ASP A 252 12.70 -0.27 -33.07
C ASP A 252 11.52 0.69 -32.76
N GLY A 253 10.82 0.45 -31.65
CA GLY A 253 9.65 1.22 -31.25
C GLY A 253 8.38 0.91 -32.05
N ASN A 254 8.32 -0.27 -32.70
CA ASN A 254 7.09 -0.75 -33.33
C ASN A 254 6.25 -1.52 -32.32
N LEU A 255 4.92 -1.44 -32.44
CA LEU A 255 4.00 -2.16 -31.56
C LEU A 255 4.21 -3.67 -31.71
N LEU A 256 4.32 -4.36 -30.59
CA LEU A 256 4.54 -5.81 -30.55
C LEU A 256 3.55 -6.55 -29.67
N PHE A 257 3.23 -6.06 -28.47
CA PHE A 257 2.41 -6.78 -27.49
C PHE A 257 1.16 -6.00 -27.06
N LEU A 258 0.04 -6.70 -26.90
CA LEU A 258 -1.23 -6.21 -26.36
C LEU A 258 -1.58 -7.01 -25.11
N HIS A 259 -1.35 -6.45 -23.93
CA HIS A 259 -1.62 -7.08 -22.64
C HIS A 259 -2.96 -6.59 -22.06
N ARG A 260 -3.95 -7.50 -21.98
CA ARG A 260 -5.31 -7.20 -21.49
C ARG A 260 -5.37 -7.12 -19.96
N ASN A 261 -4.94 -6.01 -19.35
CA ASN A 261 -4.86 -5.91 -17.89
C ASN A 261 -6.21 -6.07 -17.16
N GLN A 262 -7.29 -5.48 -17.68
CA GLN A 262 -8.58 -5.39 -16.95
C GLN A 262 -9.68 -6.33 -17.44
N HIS A 263 -9.77 -6.61 -18.75
CA HIS A 263 -10.89 -7.35 -19.35
C HIS A 263 -10.40 -8.59 -20.09
N LYS A 264 -10.44 -9.71 -19.38
CA LYS A 264 -10.04 -11.03 -19.90
C LYS A 264 -11.15 -11.59 -20.79
N LEU A 265 -10.78 -12.41 -21.77
CA LEU A 265 -11.74 -13.06 -22.66
C LEU A 265 -12.45 -14.20 -21.93
N THR A 266 -13.77 -14.25 -22.04
CA THR A 266 -14.60 -15.33 -21.46
C THR A 266 -15.27 -16.19 -22.53
N GLY A 267 -15.49 -15.65 -23.73
CA GLY A 267 -16.25 -16.31 -24.80
C GLY A 267 -17.74 -16.45 -24.50
N GLU A 268 -18.25 -15.87 -23.41
CA GLU A 268 -19.63 -16.03 -22.94
C GLU A 268 -20.36 -14.69 -22.81
N ARG A 269 -21.69 -14.70 -23.03
CA ARG A 269 -22.52 -13.49 -22.88
C ARG A 269 -22.66 -13.16 -21.38
N LEU A 270 -22.53 -11.87 -21.05
CA LEU A 270 -22.51 -11.32 -19.68
C LEU A 270 -23.65 -11.82 -18.76
N GLU A 271 -24.80 -12.24 -19.29
CA GLU A 271 -25.95 -12.73 -18.51
C GLU A 271 -25.71 -14.07 -17.78
N LYS A 272 -24.77 -14.92 -18.22
CA LYS A 272 -24.41 -16.18 -17.52
C LYS A 272 -23.37 -15.99 -16.41
N SER A 273 -22.40 -15.09 -16.61
CA SER A 273 -21.33 -14.78 -15.65
C SER A 273 -21.84 -14.27 -14.28
N ALA A 274 -22.97 -13.55 -14.27
CA ALA A 274 -23.56 -13.02 -13.05
C ALA A 274 -24.16 -14.09 -12.12
N LYS A 275 -24.58 -15.24 -12.65
CA LYS A 275 -25.18 -16.33 -11.84
C LYS A 275 -24.13 -17.18 -11.11
N GLU A 276 -22.92 -17.32 -11.66
CA GLU A 276 -21.85 -18.10 -11.02
C GLU A 276 -21.06 -17.29 -9.98
N SER A 277 -20.92 -15.97 -10.19
CA SER A 277 -20.26 -15.06 -9.24
C SER A 277 -21.04 -14.90 -7.92
N ALA A 278 -22.35 -15.17 -7.92
CA ALA A 278 -23.17 -15.17 -6.71
C ALA A 278 -23.02 -16.46 -5.86
N ALA A 279 -22.47 -17.53 -6.42
CA ALA A 279 -22.36 -18.84 -5.77
C ALA A 279 -20.99 -19.08 -5.10
N THR A 280 -19.96 -18.33 -5.47
CA THR A 280 -18.60 -18.43 -4.93
C THR A 280 -18.27 -17.16 -4.15
N GLY A 281 -18.44 -17.19 -2.83
CA GLY A 281 -18.32 -16.03 -1.92
C GLY A 281 -16.94 -15.39 -1.79
N ASN A 282 -16.13 -15.34 -2.86
CA ASN A 282 -14.91 -14.56 -2.92
C ASN A 282 -15.25 -13.10 -3.27
N MET A 283 -14.87 -12.19 -2.37
CA MET A 283 -15.01 -10.74 -2.56
C MET A 283 -14.24 -10.27 -3.81
N VAL A 284 -14.94 -10.27 -4.95
CA VAL A 284 -14.59 -9.54 -6.16
C VAL A 284 -15.60 -8.41 -6.27
N ILE A 285 -15.09 -7.21 -6.59
CA ILE A 285 -15.88 -6.01 -6.86
C ILE A 285 -17.13 -6.38 -7.69
N PRO A 286 -18.36 -6.03 -7.26
CA PRO A 286 -19.56 -6.41 -7.99
C PRO A 286 -19.54 -5.82 -9.41
N PRO A 287 -20.09 -6.52 -10.42
CA PRO A 287 -20.07 -6.06 -11.80
C PRO A 287 -20.71 -4.67 -11.91
N PRO A 288 -20.19 -3.77 -12.78
CA PRO A 288 -20.79 -2.48 -12.99
C PRO A 288 -22.23 -2.62 -13.50
N GLU A 289 -23.08 -1.70 -13.06
CA GLU A 289 -24.41 -1.46 -13.60
C GLU A 289 -24.36 -1.46 -15.13
N THR A 290 -25.38 -2.11 -15.71
CA THR A 290 -25.73 -2.24 -17.13
C THR A 290 -24.98 -1.29 -18.05
N GLU A 291 -24.20 -1.85 -19.00
CA GLU A 291 -23.67 -1.16 -20.16
C GLU A 291 -24.83 -0.65 -21.05
N SER A 292 -25.49 0.41 -20.64
CA SER A 292 -26.47 1.14 -21.45
C SER A 292 -25.75 2.27 -22.17
N GLY A 293 -25.11 1.95 -23.30
CA GLY A 293 -24.49 2.97 -24.14
C GLY A 293 -23.68 2.47 -25.33
N GLY A 294 -24.37 2.10 -26.40
CA GLY A 294 -23.80 2.02 -27.76
C GLY A 294 -23.94 0.65 -28.43
N GLU A 295 -24.83 0.59 -29.43
CA GLU A 295 -24.96 -0.50 -30.39
C GLU A 295 -23.61 -0.93 -30.97
N PHE A 296 -23.18 -2.16 -30.71
CA PHE A 296 -22.54 -3.01 -31.71
C PHE A 296 -23.06 -4.43 -31.50
N SER A 297 -24.12 -4.76 -32.24
CA SER A 297 -24.55 -6.13 -32.48
C SER A 297 -23.54 -6.79 -33.42
N ASP A 298 -22.45 -7.33 -32.89
CA ASP A 298 -21.67 -8.31 -33.63
C ASP A 298 -21.92 -9.73 -33.06
N GLU A 299 -21.42 -10.74 -33.77
CA GLU A 299 -21.71 -12.14 -33.48
C GLU A 299 -21.08 -12.64 -32.16
N TYR A 300 -20.12 -11.90 -31.59
CA TYR A 300 -19.25 -12.38 -30.52
C TYR A 300 -19.69 -11.92 -29.12
N PRO A 301 -19.66 -12.82 -28.11
CA PRO A 301 -20.12 -12.47 -26.76
C PRO A 301 -19.28 -11.46 -25.96
N ASP A 302 -17.95 -11.55 -26.04
CA ASP A 302 -17.05 -10.58 -25.39
C ASP A 302 -17.20 -9.21 -26.07
N PRO A 303 -17.17 -8.07 -25.38
CA PRO A 303 -17.22 -6.74 -26.01
C PRO A 303 -15.88 -6.34 -26.65
N ILE A 304 -15.94 -5.42 -27.62
CA ILE A 304 -14.75 -4.71 -28.12
C ILE A 304 -14.23 -3.80 -27.01
N ILE A 305 -12.99 -4.03 -26.56
CA ILE A 305 -12.40 -3.24 -25.45
C ILE A 305 -11.45 -2.14 -25.90
N TRP A 306 -11.01 -2.16 -27.16
CA TRP A 306 -10.22 -1.08 -27.74
C TRP A 306 -10.66 -0.72 -29.15
N THR A 307 -10.70 0.57 -29.42
CA THR A 307 -10.93 1.15 -30.76
C THR A 307 -9.88 2.20 -31.10
N HIS A 308 -9.11 2.65 -30.11
CA HIS A 308 -8.09 3.67 -30.23
C HIS A 308 -6.83 3.24 -29.48
N LEU A 309 -5.69 3.74 -29.96
CA LEU A 309 -4.36 3.59 -29.40
C LEU A 309 -3.87 4.98 -28.96
N MET A 310 -3.57 5.14 -27.67
CA MET A 310 -2.95 6.33 -27.12
C MET A 310 -1.46 6.07 -26.91
N SER A 311 -0.61 6.74 -27.68
CA SER A 311 0.85 6.58 -27.68
C SER A 311 1.55 7.84 -27.18
N PHE A 312 2.71 7.69 -26.54
CA PHE A 312 3.52 8.84 -26.15
C PHE A 312 4.36 9.34 -27.34
N SER A 313 4.43 10.65 -27.53
CA SER A 313 5.13 11.24 -28.67
C SER A 313 6.64 10.99 -28.61
N LYS A 314 7.21 10.50 -29.73
CA LYS A 314 8.61 10.02 -29.81
C LYS A 314 9.68 11.07 -29.47
N ASN A 315 9.39 12.35 -29.70
CA ASN A 315 10.35 13.45 -29.52
C ASN A 315 10.21 14.20 -28.19
N VAL A 316 9.48 13.64 -27.22
CA VAL A 316 9.26 14.25 -25.91
C VAL A 316 10.12 13.55 -24.87
N SER A 317 10.68 14.32 -23.92
CA SER A 317 11.39 13.75 -22.78
C SER A 317 10.49 12.80 -21.99
N LYS A 318 10.99 11.59 -21.71
CA LYS A 318 10.29 10.58 -20.89
C LYS A 318 9.94 11.08 -19.48
N ALA A 319 10.57 12.16 -19.00
CA ALA A 319 10.20 12.82 -17.75
C ALA A 319 8.74 13.34 -17.73
N PHE A 320 8.16 13.59 -18.90
CA PHE A 320 6.76 14.01 -19.06
C PHE A 320 5.79 12.85 -19.23
N TYR A 321 6.28 11.61 -19.36
CA TYR A 321 5.44 10.43 -19.43
C TYR A 321 4.64 10.27 -18.14
N ARG A 322 3.31 10.19 -18.28
CA ARG A 322 2.39 9.95 -17.17
C ARG A 322 1.13 9.29 -17.67
N ILE A 323 0.89 8.09 -17.16
CA ILE A 323 -0.40 7.39 -17.23
C ILE A 323 -1.14 7.68 -15.93
N GLU A 324 -2.39 8.11 -16.03
CA GLU A 324 -3.24 8.34 -14.86
C GLU A 324 -4.21 7.17 -14.70
N SER A 325 -4.58 6.89 -13.46
CA SER A 325 -5.75 6.07 -13.13
C SER A 325 -6.90 7.01 -12.82
N HIS A 326 -7.99 6.93 -13.58
CA HIS A 326 -9.13 7.83 -13.45
C HIS A 326 -10.47 7.11 -13.61
N ARG A 327 -11.54 7.82 -13.24
CA ARG A 327 -12.92 7.46 -13.59
C ARG A 327 -13.35 8.32 -14.79
N ALA A 328 -13.98 7.70 -15.77
CA ALA A 328 -14.41 8.36 -17.01
C ALA A 328 -15.94 8.43 -17.14
N SER A 329 -16.63 8.62 -16.01
CA SER A 329 -18.09 8.79 -15.96
C SER A 329 -18.50 10.20 -16.46
N PRO A 330 -19.61 10.36 -17.21
CA PRO A 330 -20.62 9.34 -17.53
C PRO A 330 -20.34 8.48 -18.76
N GLU A 331 -19.29 8.77 -19.54
CA GLU A 331 -19.01 8.05 -20.80
C GLU A 331 -18.68 6.56 -20.59
N PHE A 332 -18.17 6.23 -19.41
CA PHE A 332 -17.88 4.87 -18.96
C PHE A 332 -18.49 4.61 -17.57
N PRO A 333 -18.77 3.35 -17.20
CA PRO A 333 -19.36 3.01 -15.90
C PRO A 333 -18.57 3.59 -14.72
N GLN A 334 -19.27 4.13 -13.70
CA GLN A 334 -18.65 4.85 -12.58
C GLN A 334 -17.60 4.01 -11.83
N ARG A 335 -17.81 2.69 -11.75
CA ARG A 335 -16.90 1.76 -11.07
C ARG A 335 -15.83 1.17 -11.98
N GLN A 336 -15.82 1.47 -13.27
CA GLN A 336 -14.77 1.03 -14.19
C GLN A 336 -13.50 1.88 -13.97
N PRO A 337 -12.35 1.27 -13.66
CA PRO A 337 -11.08 2.00 -13.65
C PRO A 337 -10.62 2.22 -15.09
N CYS A 338 -10.11 3.40 -15.40
CA CYS A 338 -9.56 3.73 -16.70
C CYS A 338 -8.10 4.16 -16.55
N TYR A 339 -7.27 3.78 -17.51
CA TYR A 339 -5.87 4.21 -17.56
C TYR A 339 -5.61 5.10 -18.78
N GLY A 340 -4.67 6.03 -18.65
CA GLY A 340 -4.20 6.91 -19.74
C GLY A 340 -4.50 8.38 -19.45
N ARG A 341 -4.80 9.16 -20.48
CA ARG A 341 -5.30 10.54 -20.35
C ARG A 341 -6.78 10.57 -20.67
N ARG A 342 -7.59 11.17 -19.79
CA ARG A 342 -9.04 11.20 -19.96
C ARG A 342 -9.45 12.06 -21.16
N ASP A 343 -9.02 13.31 -21.20
CA ASP A 343 -9.45 14.29 -22.21
C ASP A 343 -8.66 14.14 -23.51
N VAL A 344 -9.33 13.67 -24.56
CA VAL A 344 -8.70 13.47 -25.88
C VAL A 344 -8.44 14.77 -26.62
N ASN A 345 -9.07 15.88 -26.22
CA ASN A 345 -8.84 17.19 -26.84
C ASN A 345 -7.61 17.89 -26.26
N ASN A 346 -7.10 17.40 -25.13
CA ASN A 346 -5.92 17.93 -24.45
C ASN A 346 -4.92 16.83 -24.11
N LEU A 347 -4.38 16.20 -25.17
CA LEU A 347 -3.37 15.16 -25.07
C LEU A 347 -1.96 15.75 -25.09
N GLN A 348 -1.58 16.49 -24.03
CA GLN A 348 -0.20 16.95 -23.90
C GLN A 348 0.76 15.75 -23.97
N PHE A 349 1.64 15.75 -24.97
CA PHE A 349 2.67 14.73 -25.21
C PHE A 349 2.16 13.34 -25.63
N PHE A 350 0.85 13.17 -25.83
CA PHE A 350 0.25 11.92 -26.27
C PHE A 350 -0.47 12.11 -27.60
N GLU A 351 -0.50 11.05 -28.38
CA GLU A 351 -1.19 10.99 -29.66
C GLU A 351 -2.24 9.89 -29.61
N LEU A 352 -3.42 10.17 -30.15
CA LEU A 352 -4.51 9.21 -30.24
C LEU A 352 -4.69 8.79 -31.70
N HIS A 353 -4.53 7.50 -31.97
CA HIS A 353 -4.65 6.89 -33.28
C HIS A 353 -5.82 5.92 -33.29
N LYS A 354 -6.53 5.81 -34.42
CA LYS A 354 -7.58 4.78 -34.53
C LYS A 354 -6.93 3.42 -34.72
N PHE A 355 -7.43 2.42 -34.02
CA PHE A 355 -6.90 1.05 -34.13
C PHE A 355 -7.17 0.46 -35.52
N SER A 356 -8.22 0.93 -36.20
CA SER A 356 -8.55 0.56 -37.59
C SER A 356 -7.47 0.91 -38.61
N GLU A 357 -6.58 1.86 -38.29
CA GLU A 357 -5.48 2.30 -39.18
C GLU A 357 -4.22 1.42 -39.02
N GLN A 358 -4.20 0.53 -38.03
CA GLN A 358 -3.08 -0.37 -37.78
C GLN A 358 -3.14 -1.58 -38.72
N LYS A 359 -1.97 -2.12 -39.09
CA LYS A 359 -1.84 -3.30 -39.96
C LYS A 359 -2.48 -4.58 -39.38
N PHE A 360 -2.70 -4.60 -38.07
CA PHE A 360 -3.28 -5.70 -37.29
C PHE A 360 -4.65 -5.34 -36.71
N SER A 361 -5.39 -4.43 -37.35
CA SER A 361 -6.69 -3.96 -36.87
C SER A 361 -7.74 -5.07 -36.66
N GLY A 362 -7.60 -6.21 -37.34
CA GLY A 362 -8.46 -7.39 -37.18
C GLY A 362 -8.22 -8.22 -35.91
N ILE A 363 -7.12 -8.00 -35.19
CA ILE A 363 -6.70 -8.89 -34.10
C ILE A 363 -7.72 -8.99 -32.96
N GLU A 364 -8.47 -7.92 -32.69
CA GLU A 364 -9.53 -7.94 -31.67
C GLU A 364 -10.70 -8.84 -32.07
N ALA A 365 -11.07 -8.83 -33.35
CA ALA A 365 -12.11 -9.72 -33.86
C ALA A 365 -11.64 -11.18 -33.81
N ASP A 366 -10.39 -11.46 -34.21
CA ASP A 366 -9.80 -12.79 -34.15
C ASP A 366 -9.78 -13.34 -32.72
N LEU A 367 -9.34 -12.52 -31.75
CA LEU A 367 -9.31 -12.90 -30.34
C LEU A 367 -10.70 -13.25 -29.79
N ARG A 368 -11.70 -12.40 -30.06
CA ARG A 368 -13.09 -12.61 -29.63
C ARG A 368 -13.72 -13.82 -30.31
N HIS A 369 -13.42 -14.04 -31.59
CA HIS A 369 -13.86 -15.21 -32.34
C HIS A 369 -13.31 -16.50 -31.72
N TYR A 370 -12.00 -16.58 -31.48
CA TYR A 370 -11.38 -17.76 -30.90
C TYR A 370 -11.75 -17.97 -29.42
N ALA A 371 -12.02 -16.90 -28.68
CA ALA A 371 -12.57 -16.99 -27.33
C ALA A 371 -13.96 -17.64 -27.33
N PHE A 372 -14.83 -17.20 -28.24
CA PHE A 372 -16.15 -17.80 -28.44
C PHE A 372 -16.06 -19.27 -28.87
N GLU A 373 -15.12 -19.61 -29.76
CA GLU A 373 -14.83 -20.99 -30.16
C GLU A 373 -14.45 -21.86 -28.94
N ALA A 374 -13.58 -21.35 -28.06
CA ALA A 374 -13.12 -22.06 -26.87
C ALA A 374 -14.27 -22.32 -25.87
N ALA A 375 -15.09 -21.29 -25.59
CA ALA A 375 -16.22 -21.40 -24.67
C ALA A 375 -17.24 -22.45 -25.14
N ASN A 376 -17.52 -22.52 -26.44
CA ASN A 376 -18.43 -23.53 -26.99
C ASN A 376 -17.90 -24.98 -26.88
N GLN A 377 -16.58 -25.17 -26.71
CA GLN A 377 -16.00 -26.49 -26.48
C GLN A 377 -16.02 -26.93 -25.01
N LEU A 378 -16.24 -26.00 -24.08
CA LEU A 378 -16.39 -26.28 -22.64
C LEU A 378 -17.82 -26.73 -22.28
N ILE A 379 -18.81 -26.49 -23.14
CA ILE A 379 -20.19 -26.92 -22.94
C ILE A 379 -20.31 -28.42 -23.27
N PRO A 380 -20.75 -29.28 -22.35
CA PRO A 380 -20.93 -30.71 -22.64
C PRO A 380 -22.02 -30.93 -23.70
N PRO A 381 -21.89 -31.96 -24.57
CA PRO A 381 -22.79 -32.20 -25.72
C PRO A 381 -24.28 -32.29 -25.37
N VAL A 382 -24.61 -32.67 -24.12
CA VAL A 382 -25.98 -32.87 -23.65
C VAL A 382 -26.76 -31.54 -23.49
N ALA A 383 -26.07 -30.40 -23.42
CA ALA A 383 -26.72 -29.09 -23.28
C ALA A 383 -27.08 -28.42 -24.62
N GLN A 384 -26.53 -28.87 -25.75
CA GLN A 384 -26.81 -28.28 -27.07
C GLN A 384 -28.22 -28.64 -27.59
N ASP A 385 -28.75 -29.82 -27.25
CA ASP A 385 -30.09 -30.25 -27.70
C ASP A 385 -31.24 -29.48 -27.03
N ARG A 386 -31.04 -28.85 -25.86
CA ARG A 386 -32.11 -28.12 -25.17
C ARG A 386 -32.27 -26.67 -25.61
N MET A 387 -31.32 -26.10 -26.35
CA MET A 387 -31.40 -24.71 -26.82
C MET A 387 -32.14 -24.56 -28.16
N ALA A 388 -32.38 -25.65 -28.90
CA ALA A 388 -33.12 -25.64 -30.15
C ALA A 388 -34.66 -25.65 -29.98
N GLU A 389 -35.19 -26.01 -28.79
CA GLU A 389 -36.64 -26.14 -28.57
C GLU A 389 -37.32 -24.88 -28.00
N HIS A 390 -36.57 -23.86 -27.55
CA HIS A 390 -37.16 -22.68 -26.91
C HIS A 390 -37.64 -21.57 -27.87
N SER A 391 -37.55 -21.76 -29.18
CA SER A 391 -38.03 -20.81 -30.21
C SER A 391 -39.43 -21.10 -30.76
N ALA A 392 -40.13 -22.11 -30.27
CA ALA A 392 -41.51 -22.38 -30.65
C ALA A 392 -42.35 -22.69 -29.41
N VAL A 393 -43.20 -21.74 -29.03
CA VAL A 393 -44.46 -21.83 -28.26
C VAL A 393 -44.54 -20.60 -27.36
N CYS A 394 -45.02 -19.50 -27.94
CA CYS A 394 -45.70 -18.48 -27.17
C CYS A 394 -46.73 -17.79 -28.05
N SER A 395 -47.85 -18.48 -28.30
CA SER A 395 -49.06 -17.84 -28.79
C SER A 395 -50.29 -18.41 -28.07
N HIS A 396 -51.00 -17.50 -27.39
CA HIS A 396 -52.40 -17.61 -26.95
C HIS A 396 -52.71 -18.53 -25.76
N SER A 397 -53.04 -17.93 -24.62
CA SER A 397 -54.45 -17.74 -24.22
C SER A 397 -54.57 -17.10 -22.83
N ARG A 398 -55.54 -16.18 -22.71
CA ARG A 398 -56.05 -15.60 -21.46
C ARG A 398 -56.97 -16.61 -20.75
N ILE A 399 -57.09 -16.50 -19.42
CA ILE A 399 -58.35 -16.22 -18.66
C ILE A 399 -58.25 -16.71 -17.19
N ARG A 400 -58.51 -15.77 -16.25
CA ARG A 400 -59.21 -15.80 -14.92
C ARG A 400 -58.89 -16.94 -13.92
N SER A 401 -58.98 -16.80 -12.60
CA SER A 401 -59.27 -15.79 -11.55
C SER A 401 -59.24 -16.61 -10.23
N VAL A 402 -58.81 -16.08 -9.08
CA VAL A 402 -59.67 -15.80 -7.88
C VAL A 402 -58.74 -15.67 -6.66
N LEU A 403 -58.83 -14.50 -6.00
CA LEU A 403 -58.91 -14.17 -4.55
C LEU A 403 -58.08 -15.02 -3.53
N ASP A 404 -57.46 -14.50 -2.45
CA ASP A 404 -57.85 -13.35 -1.64
C ASP A 404 -56.75 -12.89 -0.63
N THR A 405 -56.77 -11.58 -0.35
CA THR A 405 -56.50 -10.83 0.92
C THR A 405 -55.29 -11.13 1.85
N SER A 406 -54.36 -10.16 2.01
CA SER A 406 -54.45 -9.02 2.97
C SER A 406 -53.09 -8.40 3.37
N THR A 407 -52.93 -7.15 2.95
CA THR A 407 -51.94 -6.09 3.28
C THR A 407 -52.16 -5.52 4.71
N PRO A 408 -51.26 -4.69 5.34
CA PRO A 408 -50.66 -3.49 4.72
C PRO A 408 -49.20 -3.16 5.09
N CYS A 409 -48.38 -2.92 4.06
CA CYS A 409 -47.04 -2.34 4.14
C CYS A 409 -47.00 -0.92 3.51
N VAL A 410 -48.01 -0.09 3.79
CA VAL A 410 -48.19 1.24 3.16
C VAL A 410 -47.87 2.41 4.11
N LEU A 411 -47.38 2.15 5.33
CA LEU A 411 -46.97 3.22 6.25
C LEU A 411 -45.48 3.62 6.18
N TYR A 412 -44.64 2.90 5.44
CA TYR A 412 -43.18 3.14 5.45
C TYR A 412 -42.69 4.02 4.29
N THR A 413 -43.46 4.14 3.21
CA THR A 413 -43.05 4.89 2.00
C THR A 413 -43.52 6.34 1.97
N LEU A 414 -44.48 6.72 2.82
CA LEU A 414 -44.99 8.10 2.90
C LEU A 414 -44.29 8.97 3.94
N VAL A 415 -43.58 8.39 4.92
CA VAL A 415 -42.80 9.15 5.93
C VAL A 415 -41.41 9.53 5.42
N MET A 416 -40.81 8.70 4.55
CA MET A 416 -39.48 8.99 3.97
C MET A 416 -39.51 10.04 2.84
N LEU A 417 -40.67 10.25 2.20
CA LEU A 417 -40.84 11.27 1.15
C LEU A 417 -41.24 12.65 1.69
N LEU A 418 -41.65 12.75 2.96
CA LEU A 418 -42.00 14.01 3.63
C LEU A 418 -40.88 14.60 4.51
N TRP A 419 -39.75 13.90 4.67
CA TRP A 419 -38.57 14.45 5.37
C TRP A 419 -37.51 15.03 4.41
N VAL A 420 -37.61 14.73 3.11
CA VAL A 420 -36.68 15.23 2.08
C VAL A 420 -37.12 16.57 1.48
N VAL A 421 -38.29 17.09 1.85
CA VAL A 421 -38.87 18.33 1.26
C VAL A 421 -38.92 19.51 2.24
N SER A 422 -38.38 19.41 3.46
CA SER A 422 -38.38 20.55 4.42
C SER A 422 -37.02 21.20 4.70
N SER A 423 -36.02 21.06 3.83
CA SER A 423 -34.75 21.78 4.02
C SER A 423 -34.02 22.13 2.71
N VAL A 424 -34.70 22.71 1.72
CA VAL A 424 -34.02 23.52 0.68
C VAL A 424 -34.97 24.63 0.16
N HIS A 425 -34.47 25.87 0.15
CA HIS A 425 -35.07 27.22 -0.08
C HIS A 425 -35.31 27.94 1.26
N ASP A 426 -34.55 28.94 1.70
CA ASP A 426 -33.73 29.94 1.02
C ASP A 426 -32.49 30.30 1.86
N ILE A 427 -31.33 30.46 1.20
CA ILE A 427 -30.57 31.71 1.11
C ILE A 427 -29.37 31.42 0.20
N ALA A 428 -29.43 32.03 -0.98
CA ALA A 428 -28.26 32.32 -1.78
C ALA A 428 -27.46 33.42 -1.07
N SER A 429 -26.22 33.14 -0.69
CA SER A 429 -25.07 34.05 -0.82
C SER A 429 -23.85 33.48 -0.11
N THR A 430 -22.69 33.79 -0.68
CA THR A 430 -21.33 33.59 -0.19
C THR A 430 -20.66 32.25 -0.50
N SER A 431 -19.53 32.42 -1.17
CA SER A 431 -18.49 31.49 -1.60
C SER A 431 -17.62 31.02 -0.44
N GLU A 432 -17.22 29.74 -0.41
CA GLU A 432 -16.01 29.20 0.25
C GLU A 432 -15.92 27.70 -0.12
N SER A 433 -15.10 27.30 -1.11
CA SER A 433 -13.68 26.88 -1.05
C SER A 433 -13.43 25.48 -0.47
N LEU A 434 -13.14 24.57 -1.40
CA LEU A 434 -12.44 23.28 -1.28
C LEU A 434 -10.96 23.45 -0.86
N PRO A 435 -10.26 22.38 -0.42
CA PRO A 435 -9.11 22.43 0.48
C PRO A 435 -7.84 23.10 -0.07
N LEU A 436 -7.21 23.91 0.80
CA LEU A 436 -5.93 24.58 0.59
C LEU A 436 -4.78 23.57 0.42
N SER A 437 -4.38 23.31 -0.82
CA SER A 437 -3.02 22.84 -1.12
C SER A 437 -2.44 23.39 -2.42
N ILE A 438 -3.19 24.19 -3.21
CA ILE A 438 -2.72 24.75 -4.50
C ILE A 438 -3.34 26.15 -4.75
N VAL A 439 -3.35 27.06 -3.76
CA VAL A 439 -3.74 28.48 -3.97
C VAL A 439 -2.79 29.48 -3.28
N HIS A 440 -1.68 29.06 -2.68
CA HIS A 440 -0.76 30.02 -2.03
C HIS A 440 0.26 30.73 -2.95
N LEU A 441 0.04 30.71 -4.27
CA LEU A 441 0.83 31.53 -5.20
C LEU A 441 0.18 32.88 -5.56
N PHE A 442 -1.09 33.13 -5.20
CA PHE A 442 -1.73 34.39 -5.57
C PHE A 442 -2.82 34.83 -4.57
N THR A 443 -2.47 35.13 -3.33
CA THR A 443 -3.18 36.13 -2.50
C THR A 443 -2.33 36.55 -1.29
N ASN A 444 -1.40 37.47 -1.50
CA ASN A 444 -1.16 38.57 -0.57
C ASN A 444 -0.62 39.75 -1.38
N GLY A 445 -0.99 40.96 -0.96
CA GLY A 445 -0.82 42.19 -1.72
C GLY A 445 0.62 42.44 -2.20
N GLN A 446 0.73 43.27 -3.23
CA GLN A 446 1.96 43.78 -3.80
C GLN A 446 2.93 44.27 -2.70
N HIS A 447 3.80 43.39 -2.21
CA HIS A 447 5.00 43.77 -1.49
C HIS A 447 6.17 43.50 -2.44
N THR A 448 6.69 44.58 -3.03
CA THR A 448 7.99 44.52 -3.72
C THR A 448 9.06 44.32 -2.65
N PRO A 449 9.83 43.22 -2.69
CA PRO A 449 10.87 42.97 -1.71
C PRO A 449 11.90 44.09 -1.73
N THR A 450 12.31 44.51 -0.54
CA THR A 450 13.33 45.55 -0.35
C THR A 450 14.70 45.03 -0.80
N PRO A 451 15.65 45.92 -1.15
CA PRO A 451 17.03 45.51 -1.44
C PRO A 451 17.66 44.69 -0.31
N GLU A 452 17.34 45.01 0.95
CA GLU A 452 17.84 44.31 2.14
C GLU A 452 17.31 42.87 2.23
N GLU A 453 16.05 42.63 1.90
CA GLU A 453 15.48 41.27 1.83
C GLU A 453 16.08 40.44 0.69
N LEU A 454 16.32 41.05 -0.47
CA LEU A 454 16.98 40.39 -1.60
C LEU A 454 18.43 40.01 -1.29
N GLU A 455 19.16 40.88 -0.57
CA GLU A 455 20.52 40.60 -0.10
C GLU A 455 20.54 39.50 0.98
N ALA A 456 19.60 39.50 1.92
CA ALA A 456 19.48 38.48 2.94
C ALA A 456 19.14 37.09 2.34
N GLU A 457 18.27 37.05 1.33
CA GLU A 457 17.94 35.83 0.60
C GLU A 457 19.14 35.30 -0.20
N ALA A 458 19.88 36.20 -0.86
CA ALA A 458 21.11 35.84 -1.57
C ALA A 458 22.19 35.32 -0.60
N HIS A 459 22.35 35.94 0.57
CA HIS A 459 23.28 35.47 1.62
C HIS A 459 22.90 34.07 2.11
N ALA A 460 21.62 33.83 2.39
CA ALA A 460 21.12 32.54 2.85
C ALA A 460 21.47 31.37 1.91
N LEU A 461 21.50 31.63 0.59
CA LEU A 461 21.88 30.62 -0.42
C LEU A 461 23.38 30.28 -0.41
N THR A 462 24.23 31.14 0.14
CA THR A 462 25.68 30.91 0.21
C THR A 462 26.10 30.08 1.42
N VAL A 463 25.32 30.12 2.51
CA VAL A 463 25.63 29.43 3.77
C VAL A 463 25.18 27.97 3.70
N LYS A 464 26.05 27.04 4.10
CA LYS A 464 25.77 25.60 4.01
C LYS A 464 25.27 25.03 5.33
N SER A 465 24.40 24.02 5.27
CA SER A 465 24.01 23.24 6.45
C SER A 465 25.22 22.50 7.05
N LEU A 466 25.20 22.34 8.37
CA LEU A 466 26.13 21.44 9.07
C LEU A 466 25.99 20.00 8.51
N PRO A 467 27.09 19.34 8.10
CA PRO A 467 27.06 17.96 7.65
C PRO A 467 26.76 17.01 8.82
N GLY A 468 25.71 16.19 8.71
CA GLY A 468 25.38 15.15 9.69
C GLY A 468 26.42 14.02 9.70
N GLY A 469 26.76 13.50 10.89
CA GLY A 469 27.60 12.30 11.05
C GLY A 469 29.11 12.54 11.28
N ALA A 470 29.55 13.78 11.49
CA ALA A 470 30.95 14.06 11.83
C ALA A 470 31.25 13.79 13.32
N THR A 471 32.33 13.07 13.63
CA THR A 471 32.79 12.72 15.00
C THR A 471 33.87 13.66 15.54
N VAL A 472 34.14 14.77 14.85
CA VAL A 472 35.19 15.73 15.23
C VAL A 472 34.59 16.86 16.05
N GLU A 473 35.13 17.08 17.25
CA GLU A 473 34.78 18.22 18.11
C GLU A 473 35.19 19.53 17.43
N ARG A 474 34.27 20.50 17.36
CA ARG A 474 34.48 21.80 16.69
C ARG A 474 34.05 22.93 17.61
N GLN A 475 34.73 24.07 17.49
CA GLN A 475 34.34 25.29 18.18
C GLN A 475 33.52 26.19 17.26
N PHE A 476 32.32 26.54 17.70
CA PHE A 476 31.42 27.42 16.95
C PHE A 476 31.19 28.73 17.68
N LYS A 477 31.09 29.80 16.92
CA LYS A 477 30.70 31.13 17.37
C LYS A 477 29.34 31.48 16.76
N CYS A 478 28.36 31.81 17.59
CA CYS A 478 27.05 32.23 17.09
C CYS A 478 27.14 33.59 16.38
N ILE A 479 26.48 33.70 15.23
CA ILE A 479 26.31 34.94 14.46
C ILE A 479 24.92 35.54 14.71
N GLY A 480 23.86 34.73 14.67
CA GLY A 480 22.51 35.17 15.01
C GLY A 480 21.43 34.18 14.57
N TRP A 481 20.20 34.42 15.04
CA TRP A 481 18.99 33.77 14.55
C TRP A 481 18.49 34.47 13.30
N ARG A 482 18.18 33.65 12.30
CA ARG A 482 17.70 34.06 10.98
C ARG A 482 16.27 33.59 10.81
N ALA A 483 15.32 34.52 10.93
CA ALA A 483 13.91 34.17 10.86
C ALA A 483 13.48 33.88 9.41
N THR A 484 12.51 32.97 9.27
CA THR A 484 11.94 32.53 8.00
C THR A 484 10.42 32.44 8.09
N THR A 485 9.76 32.53 6.94
CA THR A 485 8.30 32.42 6.83
C THR A 485 7.80 30.97 6.76
N ASP A 486 6.47 30.80 6.69
CA ASP A 486 5.79 29.52 6.37
C ASP A 486 6.03 28.39 7.38
N CYS A 487 6.31 28.73 8.63
CA CYS A 487 6.59 27.77 9.70
C CYS A 487 7.69 26.75 9.32
N SER A 488 8.63 27.15 8.47
CA SER A 488 9.66 26.28 7.91
C SER A 488 11.03 26.93 8.06
N ALA A 489 12.02 26.19 8.55
CA ALA A 489 13.42 26.62 8.58
C ALA A 489 14.02 26.85 7.16
N ASN A 490 13.29 26.50 6.11
CA ASN A 490 13.65 26.73 4.70
C ASN A 490 12.71 27.74 4.00
N GLY A 491 11.82 28.41 4.73
CA GLY A 491 10.96 29.46 4.19
C GLY A 491 11.74 30.70 3.74
N ALA A 492 11.06 31.65 3.10
CA ALA A 492 11.65 32.92 2.69
C ALA A 492 12.17 33.70 3.90
N ARG A 493 13.21 34.53 3.73
CA ARG A 493 13.77 35.32 4.84
C ARG A 493 12.77 36.34 5.39
N ASP A 494 12.63 36.36 6.71
CA ASP A 494 11.90 37.38 7.47
C ASP A 494 12.90 38.24 8.27
N VAL A 495 13.50 39.21 7.58
CA VAL A 495 14.60 40.03 8.13
C VAL A 495 14.16 40.83 9.37
N ALA A 496 12.88 41.20 9.44
CA ALA A 496 12.34 41.98 10.55
C ALA A 496 12.36 41.22 11.89
N ASN A 497 12.39 39.89 11.84
CA ASN A 497 12.36 39.01 13.01
C ASN A 497 13.70 38.31 13.31
N ASP A 498 14.78 38.68 12.62
CA ASP A 498 16.13 38.25 12.96
C ASP A 498 16.49 38.66 14.41
N LYS A 499 17.21 37.79 15.11
CA LYS A 499 17.61 38.05 16.50
C LYS A 499 19.12 37.85 16.69
N PRO A 500 19.77 38.67 17.54
CA PRO A 500 21.15 38.40 17.93
C PRO A 500 21.21 37.19 18.87
N CYS A 501 22.40 36.58 18.99
CA CYS A 501 22.65 35.36 19.76
C CYS A 501 22.28 35.40 21.24
N ASN A 502 22.09 36.60 21.81
CA ASN A 502 21.77 36.80 23.21
C ASN A 502 20.27 37.06 23.46
N ARG A 503 19.42 36.84 22.46
CA ARG A 503 17.96 37.02 22.57
C ARG A 503 17.25 35.69 22.44
N HIS A 504 16.22 35.53 23.26
CA HIS A 504 15.32 34.38 23.22
C HIS A 504 14.54 34.35 21.89
N VAL A 505 14.41 33.16 21.30
CA VAL A 505 13.56 32.89 20.14
C VAL A 505 12.24 32.35 20.69
N GLU A 506 11.15 33.04 20.41
CA GLU A 506 9.82 32.64 20.92
C GLU A 506 9.35 31.32 20.31
N ASP A 507 8.56 30.57 21.07
CA ASP A 507 7.98 29.30 20.64
C ASP A 507 7.12 29.49 19.38
N GLY A 508 7.24 28.56 18.43
CA GLY A 508 6.55 28.63 17.14
C GLY A 508 7.25 29.47 16.07
N ALA A 509 8.38 30.11 16.37
CA ALA A 509 9.18 30.81 15.37
C ALA A 509 9.93 29.83 14.44
N SER A 510 9.86 30.10 13.13
CA SER A 510 10.66 29.40 12.11
C SER A 510 11.92 30.17 11.76
N GLY A 511 13.04 29.47 11.59
CA GLY A 511 14.30 30.07 11.21
C GLY A 511 15.49 29.12 11.28
N TYR A 512 16.69 29.67 11.40
CA TYR A 512 17.90 28.91 11.62
C TYR A 512 18.93 29.73 12.39
N CYS A 513 19.80 29.05 13.15
CA CYS A 513 20.96 29.67 13.76
C CYS A 513 22.10 29.70 12.74
N GLU A 514 22.56 30.89 12.41
CA GLU A 514 23.80 31.08 11.65
C GLU A 514 24.97 31.09 12.63
N ILE A 515 25.95 30.22 12.37
CA ILE A 515 27.12 30.05 13.22
C ILE A 515 28.40 30.02 12.37
N GLU A 516 29.50 30.45 12.95
CA GLU A 516 30.82 30.45 12.34
C GLU A 516 31.68 29.38 13.01
N ASP A 517 32.26 28.50 12.21
CA ASP A 517 33.29 27.56 12.66
C ASP A 517 34.59 28.35 12.91
N VAL A 518 35.03 28.38 14.18
CA VAL A 518 36.14 29.23 14.65
C VAL A 518 37.48 28.83 14.02
N GLU A 519 37.66 27.55 13.70
CA GLU A 519 38.91 27.04 13.14
C GLU A 519 39.02 27.29 11.64
N SER A 520 37.91 27.11 10.92
CA SER A 520 37.88 27.26 9.46
C SER A 520 37.42 28.63 8.97
N GLY A 521 36.86 29.46 9.85
CA GLY A 521 36.25 30.75 9.51
C GLY A 521 35.00 30.62 8.62
N ARG A 522 34.43 29.42 8.50
CA ARG A 522 33.33 29.13 7.58
C ARG A 522 31.99 29.30 8.30
N GLN A 523 31.09 30.07 7.68
CA GLN A 523 29.70 30.15 8.13
C GLN A 523 28.92 28.89 7.72
N VAL A 524 28.16 28.37 8.67
CA VAL A 524 27.24 27.25 8.50
C VAL A 524 25.91 27.55 9.20
N VAL A 525 24.86 26.84 8.81
CA VAL A 525 23.55 26.96 9.45
C VAL A 525 23.16 25.69 10.21
N GLU A 526 22.59 25.89 11.38
CA GLU A 526 21.83 24.90 12.12
C GLU A 526 20.34 25.23 11.96
N LYS A 527 19.64 24.40 11.19
CA LYS A 527 18.22 24.61 10.88
C LYS A 527 17.36 24.07 12.02
N ALA A 528 16.55 24.93 12.60
CA ALA A 528 15.66 24.57 13.69
C ALA A 528 14.31 25.27 13.51
N ILE A 529 13.23 24.53 13.67
CA ILE A 529 11.92 25.12 13.92
C ILE A 529 11.78 25.10 15.44
N ALA A 530 11.56 26.25 16.09
CA ALA A 530 11.26 26.27 17.52
C ALA A 530 9.86 25.65 17.68
N PRO A 531 9.73 24.38 18.12
CA PRO A 531 8.44 23.75 18.07
C PRO A 531 7.64 24.19 19.29
N GLY A 532 6.63 25.03 19.06
CA GLY A 532 5.55 25.20 20.04
C GLY A 532 4.65 23.98 20.00
N TYR A 533 4.93 22.96 20.81
CA TYR A 533 4.04 21.81 20.94
C TYR A 533 2.94 22.13 21.96
N ASN A 534 1.73 22.37 21.45
CA ASN A 534 0.55 22.56 22.29
C ASN A 534 -0.28 21.29 22.30
N LEU A 535 -0.32 20.62 23.45
CA LEU A 535 -1.20 19.47 23.63
C LEU A 535 -2.67 19.93 23.78
N PRO A 536 -3.64 19.15 23.25
CA PRO A 536 -5.06 19.44 23.45
C PRO A 536 -5.42 19.55 24.93
N ASN A 537 -6.26 20.53 25.26
CA ASN A 537 -6.82 20.76 26.61
C ASN A 537 -5.81 21.10 27.71
N VAL A 538 -4.54 21.39 27.37
CA VAL A 538 -3.55 21.93 28.30
C VAL A 538 -3.60 23.46 28.22
N LYS A 539 -3.68 24.13 29.37
CA LYS A 539 -3.69 25.60 29.45
C LYS A 539 -2.56 26.06 30.35
N GLU A 540 -1.61 26.80 29.81
CA GLU A 540 -0.39 27.21 30.53
C GLU A 540 -0.68 28.15 31.72
N ASN A 541 -1.75 28.94 31.62
CA ASN A 541 -2.11 29.96 32.61
C ASN A 541 -3.06 29.45 33.72
N GLU A 542 -3.37 28.15 33.76
CA GLU A 542 -4.22 27.55 34.78
C GLU A 542 -3.41 26.58 35.68
N GLU A 543 -3.88 26.38 36.91
CA GLU A 543 -3.31 25.37 37.81
C GLU A 543 -3.47 23.95 37.21
N PRO A 544 -2.44 23.09 37.29
CA PRO A 544 -2.52 21.73 36.76
C PRO A 544 -3.67 20.94 37.36
N ARG A 545 -4.48 20.34 36.50
CA ARG A 545 -5.54 19.43 36.93
C ARG A 545 -5.03 18.00 36.91
N ALA A 546 -5.07 17.34 38.05
CA ALA A 546 -4.76 15.91 38.17
C ALA A 546 -6.02 15.07 37.99
N GLY A 547 -5.89 13.90 37.36
CA GLY A 547 -7.00 12.97 37.22
C GLY A 547 -6.61 11.60 36.69
N ILE A 548 -7.56 10.67 36.77
CA ILE A 548 -7.41 9.29 36.31
C ILE A 548 -8.05 9.16 34.93
N VAL A 549 -7.34 8.51 34.00
CA VAL A 549 -7.84 8.22 32.64
C VAL A 549 -7.90 6.72 32.46
N MET A 550 -9.05 6.22 32.01
CA MET A 550 -9.28 4.81 31.71
C MET A 550 -9.91 4.68 30.33
N VAL A 551 -9.55 3.63 29.60
CA VAL A 551 -10.16 3.26 28.32
C VAL A 551 -10.91 1.94 28.50
N VAL A 552 -12.16 1.92 28.05
CA VAL A 552 -13.03 0.74 28.17
C VAL A 552 -13.42 0.27 26.77
N TYR A 553 -13.24 -1.02 26.50
CA TYR A 553 -13.69 -1.70 25.28
C TYR A 553 -14.38 -3.03 25.64
N PRO A 554 -15.39 -3.46 24.86
CA PRO A 554 -16.21 -4.63 25.21
C PRO A 554 -15.42 -5.94 25.20
N THR A 555 -14.36 -6.09 24.37
CA THR A 555 -13.37 -7.18 24.47
C THR A 555 -12.01 -6.76 23.87
N LEU A 556 -10.91 -7.37 24.35
CA LEU A 556 -9.53 -7.17 23.85
C LEU A 556 -9.32 -7.55 22.36
N LEU A 557 -10.29 -8.24 21.73
CA LEU A 557 -10.19 -8.78 20.38
C LEU A 557 -11.11 -8.11 19.35
N ALA A 558 -12.02 -7.23 19.76
CA ALA A 558 -13.15 -6.85 18.94
C ALA A 558 -13.01 -5.58 18.12
N SER A 559 -13.64 -5.60 16.93
CA SER A 559 -13.84 -4.50 15.98
C SER A 559 -14.58 -3.30 16.58
N ALA A 560 -14.39 -2.11 15.99
CA ALA A 560 -15.06 -0.86 16.39
C ALA A 560 -16.59 -0.97 16.54
N ASP A 561 -17.23 -1.92 15.86
CA ASP A 561 -18.70 -2.10 15.85
C ASP A 561 -19.26 -2.93 17.02
N GLU A 562 -18.45 -3.49 17.93
CA GLU A 562 -18.97 -4.39 18.97
C GLU A 562 -19.70 -3.70 20.13
N LEU A 563 -19.41 -2.43 20.43
CA LEU A 563 -20.17 -1.64 21.41
C LEU A 563 -21.65 -1.48 20.97
N GLN A 564 -21.92 -1.52 19.67
CA GLN A 564 -23.28 -1.52 19.12
C GLN A 564 -23.94 -2.92 19.19
N ARG A 565 -23.15 -4.00 19.32
CA ARG A 565 -23.65 -5.39 19.41
C ARG A 565 -24.03 -5.83 20.82
N VAL A 566 -23.65 -5.08 21.85
CA VAL A 566 -24.09 -5.29 23.24
C VAL A 566 -24.84 -4.05 23.76
N PRO A 567 -26.09 -3.82 23.32
CA PRO A 567 -26.91 -2.72 23.81
C PRO A 567 -27.00 -2.78 25.34
N GLY A 568 -26.66 -1.67 26.01
CA GLY A 568 -26.73 -1.57 27.46
C GLY A 568 -25.43 -1.82 28.22
N ALA A 569 -24.34 -2.23 27.57
CA ALA A 569 -23.06 -2.53 28.24
C ALA A 569 -22.46 -1.34 29.01
N LEU A 570 -22.73 -0.10 28.55
CA LEU A 570 -22.26 1.12 29.20
C LEU A 570 -23.21 1.63 30.30
N GLU A 571 -24.42 1.10 30.42
CA GLU A 571 -25.43 1.63 31.35
C GLU A 571 -25.02 1.52 32.82
N PRO A 572 -24.36 0.44 33.30
CA PRO A 572 -23.83 0.39 34.67
C PRO A 572 -22.79 1.49 34.93
N LEU A 573 -21.92 1.76 33.97
CA LEU A 573 -20.87 2.78 34.07
C LEU A 573 -21.46 4.20 34.04
N LYS A 574 -22.44 4.45 33.16
CA LYS A 574 -23.20 5.71 33.14
C LYS A 574 -23.99 5.92 34.44
N GLY A 575 -24.56 4.84 34.99
CA GLY A 575 -25.26 4.86 36.27
C GLY A 575 -24.36 5.27 37.43
N LEU A 576 -23.12 4.75 37.46
CA LEU A 576 -22.10 5.14 38.45
C LEU A 576 -21.74 6.63 38.35
N ALA A 577 -21.50 7.15 37.14
CA ALA A 577 -21.21 8.58 36.97
C ALA A 577 -22.38 9.49 37.36
N GLY A 578 -23.62 9.03 37.23
CA GLY A 578 -24.80 9.78 37.67
C GLY A 578 -24.99 9.83 39.18
N MET A 579 -24.29 8.99 39.96
CA MET A 579 -24.36 8.95 41.43
C MET A 579 -23.26 9.76 42.12
N GLU A 580 -22.17 10.10 41.42
CA GLU A 580 -21.15 11.00 41.92
C GLU A 580 -21.60 12.47 41.84
N ALA A 581 -21.03 13.34 42.68
CA ALA A 581 -21.26 14.78 42.58
C ALA A 581 -20.93 15.26 41.16
N GLU A 582 -21.72 16.21 40.62
CA GLU A 582 -21.53 16.75 39.26
C GLU A 582 -20.05 17.05 39.00
N GLY A 583 -19.42 16.27 38.11
CA GLY A 583 -18.03 16.45 37.68
C GLY A 583 -16.99 15.42 38.16
N GLY A 584 -17.35 14.41 38.95
CA GLY A 584 -16.41 13.38 39.42
C GLY A 584 -15.91 12.43 38.31
N MET A 585 -16.80 12.02 37.40
CA MET A 585 -16.50 11.09 36.31
C MET A 585 -17.08 11.60 34.98
N THR A 586 -16.26 11.62 33.93
CA THR A 586 -16.67 12.06 32.58
C THR A 586 -16.43 10.96 31.55
N PHE A 587 -17.47 10.61 30.78
CA PHE A 587 -17.34 9.71 29.63
C PHE A 587 -17.05 10.50 28.35
N ARG A 588 -16.08 10.03 27.56
CA ARG A 588 -15.75 10.58 26.25
C ARG A 588 -15.66 9.45 25.24
N GLU A 589 -16.38 9.58 24.14
CA GLU A 589 -16.31 8.65 23.02
C GLU A 589 -15.09 8.95 22.15
N ILE A 590 -14.32 7.93 21.79
CA ILE A 590 -13.22 8.03 20.83
C ILE A 590 -13.80 7.78 19.43
N THR A 591 -13.84 8.83 18.62
CA THR A 591 -14.39 8.76 17.25
C THR A 591 -13.30 8.63 16.17
N ASP A 592 -12.02 8.79 16.52
CA ASP A 592 -10.90 8.60 15.60
C ASP A 592 -10.74 7.11 15.27
N ARG A 593 -10.94 6.76 14.00
CA ARG A 593 -10.85 5.37 13.52
C ARG A 593 -9.46 4.75 13.64
N ARG A 594 -8.41 5.58 13.77
CA ARG A 594 -7.03 5.13 13.99
C ARG A 594 -6.79 4.76 15.45
N ALA A 595 -7.53 5.38 16.37
CA ALA A 595 -7.40 5.18 17.82
C ALA A 595 -8.18 3.93 18.28
N PHE A 596 -7.74 2.78 17.80
CA PHE A 596 -8.38 1.49 18.04
C PHE A 596 -7.40 0.52 18.73
N ARG A 597 -7.92 -0.32 19.64
CA ARG A 597 -7.12 -1.24 20.50
C ARG A 597 -6.03 -0.48 21.27
N PHE A 598 -4.77 -0.90 21.15
CA PHE A 598 -3.60 -0.33 21.83
C PHE A 598 -3.46 1.18 21.61
N ALA A 599 -3.79 1.67 20.42
CA ALA A 599 -3.70 3.09 20.09
C ALA A 599 -4.72 3.97 20.84
N ALA A 600 -5.82 3.38 21.34
CA ALA A 600 -6.84 4.12 22.09
C ALA A 600 -6.28 4.69 23.41
N LYS A 601 -5.34 3.98 24.05
CA LYS A 601 -4.67 4.36 25.29
C LYS A 601 -3.88 5.66 25.09
N VAL A 602 -3.04 5.65 24.05
CA VAL A 602 -2.24 6.81 23.63
C VAL A 602 -3.16 7.98 23.28
N TYR A 603 -4.22 7.75 22.49
CA TYR A 603 -5.18 8.79 22.15
C TYR A 603 -5.85 9.41 23.38
N ALA A 604 -6.25 8.59 24.35
CA ALA A 604 -6.92 9.04 25.57
C ALA A 604 -6.00 9.87 26.46
N VAL A 605 -4.75 9.43 26.67
CA VAL A 605 -3.74 10.20 27.42
C VAL A 605 -3.44 11.51 26.68
N TYR A 606 -3.23 11.45 25.37
CA TYR A 606 -2.90 12.60 24.54
C TYR A 606 -4.00 13.68 24.53
N ASN A 607 -5.28 13.28 24.51
CA ASN A 607 -6.44 14.17 24.45
C ASN A 607 -7.12 14.40 25.82
N SER A 608 -6.51 13.97 26.92
CA SER A 608 -7.07 14.09 28.26
C SER A 608 -7.41 15.55 28.61
N ALA A 609 -8.38 15.75 29.50
CA ALA A 609 -8.66 17.07 30.08
C ALA A 609 -7.72 17.41 31.26
N PHE A 610 -6.99 16.43 31.78
CA PHE A 610 -6.10 16.57 32.94
C PHE A 610 -4.66 16.81 32.48
N ASP A 611 -3.97 17.77 33.08
CA ASP A 611 -2.55 18.02 32.85
C ASP A 611 -1.70 16.91 33.44
N GLN A 612 -2.04 16.44 34.64
CA GLN A 612 -1.38 15.33 35.30
C GLN A 612 -2.29 14.09 35.25
N VAL A 613 -1.86 13.08 34.51
CA VAL A 613 -2.65 11.89 34.20
C VAL A 613 -2.06 10.67 34.88
N LEU A 614 -2.86 10.00 35.71
CA LEU A 614 -2.68 8.60 36.03
C LEU A 614 -3.53 7.78 35.06
N PHE A 615 -2.89 7.10 34.11
CA PHE A 615 -3.59 6.18 33.23
C PHE A 615 -3.66 4.79 33.87
N LEU A 616 -4.82 4.15 33.80
CA LEU A 616 -5.03 2.77 34.23
C LEU A 616 -5.86 2.02 33.18
N ASP A 617 -5.41 0.84 32.78
CA ASP A 617 -6.27 -0.10 32.05
C ASP A 617 -7.47 -0.49 32.92
N ALA A 618 -8.58 -0.85 32.29
CA ALA A 618 -9.83 -1.16 33.00
C ALA A 618 -9.74 -2.40 33.90
N ASP A 619 -8.74 -3.26 33.69
CA ASP A 619 -8.41 -4.42 34.50
C ASP A 619 -7.25 -4.17 35.49
N ASN A 620 -6.78 -2.93 35.60
CA ASN A 620 -5.81 -2.52 36.60
C ASN A 620 -6.52 -2.03 37.88
N VAL A 621 -6.24 -2.68 39.01
CA VAL A 621 -6.94 -2.43 40.27
C VAL A 621 -5.96 -1.88 41.32
N PRO A 622 -6.06 -0.58 41.67
CA PRO A 622 -5.31 -0.01 42.78
C PRO A 622 -5.71 -0.67 44.11
N VAL A 623 -4.71 -1.10 44.89
CA VAL A 623 -4.93 -1.72 46.22
C VAL A 623 -5.06 -0.70 47.36
N ARG A 624 -4.79 0.57 47.07
CA ARG A 624 -4.98 1.73 47.96
C ARG A 624 -5.28 2.97 47.11
N ASP A 625 -5.75 4.03 47.75
CA ASP A 625 -5.95 5.33 47.10
C ASP A 625 -4.65 5.78 46.39
N PRO A 626 -4.66 5.97 45.06
CA PRO A 626 -3.47 6.33 44.30
C PRO A 626 -3.13 7.83 44.35
N THR A 627 -3.92 8.67 45.02
CA THR A 627 -3.75 10.14 45.03
C THR A 627 -2.34 10.57 45.47
N PHE A 628 -1.73 9.84 46.41
CA PHE A 628 -0.36 10.13 46.90
C PHE A 628 0.70 10.10 45.78
N LEU A 629 0.44 9.45 44.64
CA LEU A 629 1.38 9.36 43.52
C LEU A 629 1.69 10.73 42.92
N PHE A 630 0.71 11.64 42.87
CA PHE A 630 0.89 12.99 42.33
C PHE A 630 1.79 13.87 43.22
N GLU A 631 1.98 13.49 44.48
CA GLU A 631 2.84 14.19 45.44
C GLU A 631 4.15 13.44 45.70
N SER A 632 4.35 12.28 45.06
CA SER A 632 5.57 11.48 45.23
C SER A 632 6.81 12.27 44.79
N GLU A 633 7.91 12.11 45.54
CA GLU A 633 9.18 12.79 45.24
C GLU A 633 9.62 12.50 43.80
N GLU A 634 9.40 11.28 43.34
CA GLU A 634 9.69 10.83 41.99
C GLU A 634 8.90 11.62 40.95
N PHE A 635 7.58 11.72 41.10
CA PHE A 635 6.73 12.43 40.14
C PHE A 635 6.94 13.94 40.19
N VAL A 636 7.09 14.55 41.36
CA VAL A 636 7.36 15.99 41.48
C VAL A 636 8.67 16.34 40.76
N ARG A 637 9.70 15.48 40.90
CA ARG A 637 11.01 15.68 40.27
C ARG A 637 10.95 15.53 38.75
N THR A 638 10.38 14.44 38.22
CA THR A 638 10.48 14.09 36.79
C THR A 638 9.24 14.45 35.98
N GLY A 639 8.09 14.63 36.62
CA GLY A 639 6.78 14.72 35.96
C GLY A 639 6.38 13.43 35.22
N SER A 640 7.09 12.32 35.41
CA SER A 640 6.81 11.06 34.72
C SER A 640 7.29 9.86 35.53
N VAL A 641 6.38 8.94 35.83
CA VAL A 641 6.64 7.69 36.55
C VAL A 641 6.09 6.52 35.73
N PHE A 642 6.94 5.53 35.48
CA PHE A 642 6.63 4.32 34.71
C PHE A 642 6.86 3.08 35.54
N TRP A 643 6.12 2.02 35.23
CA TRP A 643 6.23 0.72 35.88
C TRP A 643 6.91 -0.31 34.97
N PRO A 644 7.74 -1.21 35.52
CA PRO A 644 8.31 -2.30 34.76
C PRO A 644 7.24 -3.35 34.41
N ASP A 645 7.28 -3.82 33.16
CA ASP A 645 6.60 -5.02 32.69
C ASP A 645 7.34 -6.28 33.22
N PHE A 646 6.74 -7.46 33.06
CA PHE A 646 7.37 -8.75 33.32
C PHE A 646 8.65 -8.95 32.50
N TRP A 647 8.70 -8.40 31.29
CA TRP A 647 9.75 -8.67 30.34
C TRP A 647 10.93 -7.72 30.53
N HIS A 648 12.11 -8.33 30.60
CA HIS A 648 13.38 -7.63 30.43
C HIS A 648 13.83 -7.84 28.98
N PRO A 649 14.41 -6.86 28.28
CA PRO A 649 14.74 -6.95 26.86
C PRO A 649 15.69 -8.11 26.51
N GLN A 650 16.41 -8.67 27.49
CA GLN A 650 17.23 -9.88 27.31
C GLN A 650 16.45 -11.20 27.25
N PHE A 651 15.20 -11.22 27.74
CA PHE A 651 14.35 -12.42 27.85
C PHE A 651 12.95 -12.18 27.28
N THR A 652 12.80 -11.12 26.50
CA THR A 652 11.54 -10.70 25.91
C THR A 652 11.10 -11.61 24.78
N ILE A 653 9.79 -11.79 24.65
CA ILE A 653 9.18 -12.46 23.50
C ILE A 653 9.01 -11.53 22.29
N PHE A 654 9.37 -10.24 22.41
CA PHE A 654 9.03 -9.19 21.45
C PHE A 654 10.18 -8.71 20.54
N HIS A 655 11.28 -9.47 20.36
CA HIS A 655 12.40 -9.12 19.45
C HIS A 655 12.98 -7.69 19.60
N ILE A 656 13.02 -7.16 20.82
CA ILE A 656 13.61 -5.84 21.14
C ILE A 656 15.03 -5.93 21.76
N MET A 657 15.73 -7.03 21.51
CA MET A 657 17.12 -7.24 21.95
C MET A 657 18.09 -6.26 21.28
N ALA A 658 19.36 -6.26 21.68
CA ALA A 658 20.36 -5.30 21.20
C ALA A 658 20.58 -5.32 19.67
N ASP A 659 20.26 -6.43 19.00
CA ASP A 659 20.32 -6.64 17.56
C ASP A 659 19.02 -6.28 16.82
N SER A 660 18.00 -5.77 17.54
CA SER A 660 16.74 -5.35 16.94
C SER A 660 16.92 -4.13 16.03
N LEU A 661 16.34 -4.19 14.82
CA LEU A 661 16.27 -3.08 13.87
C LEU A 661 15.56 -1.85 14.46
N LEU A 662 14.74 -2.03 15.51
CA LEU A 662 14.09 -0.95 16.26
C LEU A 662 15.08 0.14 16.68
N TRP A 663 16.24 -0.25 17.19
CA TRP A 663 17.24 0.70 17.70
C TRP A 663 17.82 1.57 16.59
N GLN A 664 18.02 0.99 15.40
CA GLN A 664 18.48 1.74 14.23
C GLN A 664 17.38 2.65 13.68
N LEU A 665 16.14 2.15 13.57
CA LEU A 665 15.00 2.94 13.09
C LEU A 665 14.68 4.13 13.98
N LEU A 666 14.82 3.96 15.29
CA LEU A 666 14.64 5.06 16.25
C LEU A 666 15.88 5.95 16.36
N ASP A 667 17.01 5.58 15.76
CA ASP A 667 18.31 6.21 15.97
C ASP A 667 18.61 6.34 17.48
N MET A 668 18.57 5.19 18.16
CA MET A 668 18.77 5.05 19.59
C MET A 668 19.79 3.97 19.88
N LYS A 669 20.58 4.15 20.94
CA LYS A 669 21.41 3.07 21.46
C LYS A 669 20.53 2.08 22.22
N TYR A 670 20.88 0.79 22.13
CA TYR A 670 20.25 -0.24 22.96
C TYR A 670 20.29 0.16 24.44
N VAL A 671 19.13 0.08 25.10
CA VAL A 671 19.02 0.37 26.53
C VAL A 671 18.64 -0.91 27.28
N ASN A 672 19.54 -1.37 28.13
CA ASN A 672 19.34 -2.54 28.97
C ASN A 672 18.57 -2.16 30.25
N MET A 673 17.25 -2.04 30.13
CA MET A 673 16.34 -1.76 31.24
C MET A 673 15.02 -2.50 31.04
N PHE A 674 14.27 -2.75 32.12
CA PHE A 674 12.93 -3.35 32.03
C PHE A 674 12.04 -2.63 31.01
N GLU A 675 11.26 -3.42 30.29
CA GLU A 675 10.18 -2.92 29.44
C GLU A 675 9.15 -2.18 30.30
N GLN A 676 8.44 -1.24 29.70
CA GLN A 676 7.47 -0.39 30.38
C GLN A 676 6.06 -0.93 30.20
N GLU A 677 5.37 -1.16 31.32
CA GLU A 677 3.95 -1.51 31.34
C GLU A 677 3.12 -0.28 30.98
N SER A 678 2.40 -0.33 29.85
CA SER A 678 1.58 0.79 29.36
C SER A 678 0.17 0.79 29.94
N GLY A 679 -0.26 -0.27 30.60
CA GLY A 679 -1.52 -0.35 31.36
C GLY A 679 -1.52 0.43 32.68
N GLN A 680 -0.37 0.98 33.08
CA GLN A 680 -0.29 1.96 34.16
C GLN A 680 0.88 2.93 33.96
N LEU A 681 0.59 4.22 33.96
CA LEU A 681 1.60 5.28 33.84
C LEU A 681 1.11 6.56 34.48
N LEU A 682 2.05 7.39 34.93
CA LEU A 682 1.78 8.67 35.55
C LEU A 682 2.59 9.75 34.83
N ILE A 683 1.92 10.71 34.18
CA ILE A 683 2.55 11.70 33.31
C ILE A 683 1.98 13.10 33.57
N ASP A 684 2.86 14.08 33.72
CA ASP A 684 2.57 15.51 33.59
C ASP A 684 2.69 15.91 32.11
N ARG A 685 1.57 15.91 31.40
CA ARG A 685 1.50 16.20 29.96
C ARG A 685 2.01 17.59 29.64
N ARG A 686 1.77 18.56 30.53
CA ARG A 686 2.19 19.95 30.36
C ARG A 686 3.71 20.08 30.37
N ARG A 687 4.41 19.29 31.18
CA ARG A 687 5.89 19.25 31.21
C ARG A 687 6.52 18.41 30.09
N HIS A 688 5.73 17.59 29.40
CA HIS A 688 6.20 16.57 28.45
C HIS A 688 5.54 16.67 27.07
N THR A 689 5.20 17.88 26.61
CA THR A 689 4.47 18.11 25.35
C THR A 689 5.20 17.52 24.13
N ALA A 690 6.49 17.85 23.95
CA ALA A 690 7.30 17.30 22.86
C ALA A 690 7.39 15.75 22.90
N THR A 691 7.48 15.20 24.11
CA THR A 691 7.57 13.75 24.29
C THR A 691 6.25 13.06 23.96
N MET A 692 5.13 13.65 24.35
CA MET A 692 3.79 13.16 24.00
C MET A 692 3.52 13.22 22.50
N GLU A 693 4.02 14.24 21.81
CA GLU A 693 3.95 14.34 20.34
C GLU A 693 4.74 13.22 19.66
N LEU A 694 5.91 12.86 20.21
CA LEU A 694 6.68 11.74 19.70
C LEU A 694 5.98 10.39 19.93
N VAL A 695 5.31 10.20 21.08
CA VAL A 695 4.47 8.99 21.32
C VAL A 695 3.31 8.94 20.33
N ASN A 696 2.65 10.07 20.09
CA ASN A 696 1.58 10.22 19.12
C ASN A 696 2.07 9.87 17.70
N PHE A 697 3.26 10.36 17.31
CA PHE A 697 3.90 9.99 16.05
C PHE A 697 4.17 8.48 15.96
N TYR A 698 4.81 7.88 16.98
CA TYR A 698 5.09 6.44 16.98
C TYR A 698 3.82 5.60 16.81
N THR A 699 2.71 6.03 17.40
CA THR A 699 1.44 5.30 17.38
C THR A 699 0.66 5.48 16.09
N PHE A 700 0.65 6.68 15.50
CA PHE A 700 -0.26 7.03 14.41
C PHE A 700 0.40 7.30 13.06
N HIS A 701 1.73 7.22 12.95
CA HIS A 701 2.41 7.32 11.66
C HIS A 701 2.00 6.19 10.71
N ASN A 702 1.87 6.52 9.43
CA ASN A 702 1.48 5.56 8.38
C ASN A 702 2.36 5.79 7.14
N PRO A 703 3.02 4.76 6.60
CA PRO A 703 3.08 3.36 7.08
C PRO A 703 3.79 3.19 8.42
N SER A 704 3.20 2.37 9.30
CA SER A 704 3.80 2.00 10.60
C SER A 704 4.81 0.87 10.39
N HIS A 705 6.09 1.22 10.32
CA HIS A 705 7.16 0.23 10.18
C HIS A 705 7.25 -0.66 11.42
N PHE A 706 6.90 -0.13 12.60
CA PHE A 706 6.85 -0.90 13.84
C PHE A 706 5.90 -2.08 13.76
N ASP A 707 4.69 -1.87 13.23
CA ASP A 707 3.69 -2.92 13.10
C ASP A 707 4.03 -3.87 11.94
N GLN A 708 4.43 -3.33 10.79
CA GLN A 708 4.78 -4.13 9.61
C GLN A 708 5.94 -5.08 9.90
N LEU A 709 6.99 -4.59 10.56
CA LEU A 709 8.16 -5.40 10.92
C LEU A 709 7.93 -6.22 12.20
N LYS A 710 6.88 -5.92 12.98
CA LYS A 710 6.60 -6.48 14.31
C LYS A 710 7.72 -6.18 15.32
N LEU A 711 8.17 -4.93 15.35
CA LEU A 711 9.28 -4.47 16.22
C LEU A 711 8.82 -4.06 17.61
N VAL A 712 7.57 -3.67 17.76
CA VAL A 712 6.90 -3.47 19.05
C VAL A 712 5.52 -4.11 19.02
N TYR A 713 4.94 -4.33 20.20
CA TYR A 713 3.62 -4.92 20.34
C TYR A 713 2.61 -3.86 20.78
N GLY A 714 1.94 -3.22 19.82
CA GLY A 714 0.98 -2.15 20.09
C GLY A 714 1.65 -0.91 20.67
N ASP A 715 1.08 -0.38 21.76
CA ASP A 715 1.56 0.82 22.46
C ASP A 715 2.69 0.53 23.47
N LYS A 716 3.05 -0.75 23.62
CA LYS A 716 4.05 -1.19 24.56
C LYS A 716 5.39 -0.49 24.33
N ASP A 717 5.97 0.01 25.41
CA ASP A 717 7.23 0.78 25.46
C ASP A 717 7.26 2.10 24.66
N LEU A 718 6.23 2.45 23.88
CA LEU A 718 6.26 3.66 23.05
C LEU A 718 6.47 4.92 23.88
N PHE A 719 5.86 4.99 25.07
CA PHE A 719 6.10 6.06 26.03
C PHE A 719 7.56 6.08 26.47
N ARG A 720 8.10 4.96 26.95
CA ARG A 720 9.51 4.89 27.38
C ARG A 720 10.48 5.27 26.26
N TYR A 721 10.24 4.83 25.03
CA TYR A 721 11.12 5.15 23.89
C TYR A 721 11.14 6.65 23.58
N ALA A 722 9.99 7.32 23.60
CA ALA A 722 9.94 8.76 23.36
C ALA A 722 10.75 9.54 24.42
N TRP A 723 10.65 9.15 25.69
CA TRP A 723 11.42 9.76 26.77
C TRP A 723 12.93 9.56 26.62
N ILE A 724 13.36 8.34 26.27
CA ILE A 724 14.78 8.06 26.04
C ILE A 724 15.29 8.81 24.80
N LYS A 725 14.53 8.84 23.69
CA LYS A 725 14.93 9.51 22.44
C LYS A 725 15.15 11.00 22.64
N LEU A 726 14.28 11.65 23.41
CA LEU A 726 14.38 13.08 23.71
C LEU A 726 15.27 13.40 24.91
N ASN A 727 15.91 12.39 25.53
CA ASN A 727 16.74 12.53 26.73
C ASN A 727 15.99 13.24 27.88
N VAL A 728 14.70 12.95 28.03
CA VAL A 728 13.82 13.52 29.05
C VAL A 728 13.87 12.64 30.31
N PRO A 729 14.07 13.22 31.50
CA PRO A 729 14.12 12.43 32.73
C PRO A 729 12.75 11.83 33.08
N PHE A 730 12.74 10.53 33.38
CA PHE A 730 11.60 9.81 33.96
C PHE A 730 12.08 8.96 35.13
N TYR A 731 11.13 8.49 35.95
CA TYR A 731 11.41 7.51 36.99
C TYR A 731 10.77 6.17 36.66
N MET A 732 11.61 5.16 36.44
CA MET A 732 11.14 3.77 36.38
C MET A 732 11.08 3.19 37.79
N ILE A 733 9.94 2.64 38.18
CA ILE A 733 9.81 1.89 39.44
C ILE A 733 10.85 0.77 39.46
N GLN A 734 11.63 0.71 40.55
CA GLN A 734 12.76 -0.20 40.66
C GLN A 734 12.39 -1.59 41.18
N THR A 735 11.19 -1.76 41.71
CA THR A 735 10.73 -3.07 42.19
C THR A 735 10.11 -3.85 41.03
N PRO A 736 10.63 -5.04 40.69
CA PRO A 736 10.05 -5.87 39.64
C PRO A 736 8.60 -6.27 39.97
N PRO A 737 7.77 -6.54 38.96
CA PRO A 737 6.42 -7.04 39.19
C PRO A 737 6.45 -8.43 39.83
N ALA A 738 5.52 -8.66 40.76
CA ALA A 738 5.23 -9.96 41.33
C ALA A 738 4.04 -10.62 40.60
N VAL A 739 3.84 -11.92 40.80
CA VAL A 739 2.73 -12.67 40.23
C VAL A 739 1.81 -13.14 41.34
N ALA A 740 0.52 -12.83 41.23
CA ALA A 740 -0.55 -13.40 42.05
C ALA A 740 -1.28 -14.48 41.25
N GLY A 741 -1.70 -15.55 41.93
CA GLY A 741 -2.21 -16.75 41.28
C GLY A 741 -2.74 -17.79 42.26
N LYS A 742 -3.12 -18.96 41.73
CA LYS A 742 -3.66 -20.07 42.51
C LYS A 742 -2.66 -21.22 42.56
N VAL A 743 -2.49 -21.83 43.74
CA VAL A 743 -1.79 -23.10 43.89
C VAL A 743 -2.77 -24.26 43.69
N VAL A 744 -2.46 -25.18 42.78
CA VAL A 744 -3.21 -26.41 42.53
C VAL A 744 -2.23 -27.57 42.50
N ASN A 745 -2.37 -28.55 43.40
CA ASN A 745 -1.52 -29.73 43.49
C ASN A 745 -0.01 -29.38 43.42
N GLU A 746 0.45 -28.49 44.31
CA GLU A 746 1.84 -28.00 44.37
C GLU A 746 2.32 -27.18 43.15
N SER A 747 1.48 -26.99 42.13
CA SER A 747 1.76 -26.15 40.96
C SER A 747 1.15 -24.76 41.15
N PHE A 748 1.94 -23.70 40.89
CA PHE A 748 1.45 -22.32 40.91
C PHE A 748 1.02 -21.87 39.51
N CYS A 749 -0.24 -21.45 39.38
CA CYS A 749 -0.78 -20.83 38.17
C CYS A 749 -0.94 -19.33 38.41
N GLY A 750 -0.01 -18.55 37.86
CA GLY A 750 -0.05 -17.08 37.89
C GLY A 750 -1.12 -16.52 36.96
N MET A 751 -1.93 -15.60 37.47
CA MET A 751 -3.07 -15.02 36.72
C MET A 751 -3.09 -13.48 36.75
N THR A 752 -2.30 -12.84 37.62
CA THR A 752 -2.36 -11.40 37.84
C THR A 752 -0.98 -10.84 38.12
N MET A 753 -0.63 -9.73 37.48
CA MET A 753 0.58 -8.96 37.80
C MET A 753 0.33 -8.06 39.01
N ARG A 754 1.24 -8.08 39.99
CA ARG A 754 1.24 -7.19 41.16
C ARG A 754 2.43 -6.26 41.08
N SER A 755 2.16 -4.97 41.01
CA SER A 755 3.19 -3.91 41.07
C SER A 755 3.29 -3.32 42.48
N THR A 756 4.47 -2.80 42.85
CA THR A 756 4.69 -2.13 44.13
C THR A 756 5.39 -0.80 43.93
N THR A 757 5.10 0.17 44.78
CA THR A 757 5.81 1.45 44.85
C THR A 757 6.65 1.48 46.13
N LYS A 758 7.78 2.19 46.16
CA LYS A 758 8.57 2.31 47.39
C LYS A 758 7.73 3.02 48.46
N SER A 759 7.32 2.29 49.49
CA SER A 759 6.89 2.88 50.76
C SER A 759 8.04 2.76 51.76
N LYS A 760 8.57 3.89 52.24
CA LYS A 760 9.30 3.90 53.51
C LYS A 760 8.24 3.66 54.59
N HIS A 761 8.22 2.45 55.14
CA HIS A 761 7.30 1.96 56.18
C HIS A 761 5.87 1.70 55.71
N GLU A 762 5.57 0.47 55.24
CA GLU A 762 4.28 -0.20 55.51
C GLU A 762 4.17 -1.67 55.06
N ASP A 763 5.25 -2.37 54.68
CA ASP A 763 5.18 -3.80 54.32
C ASP A 763 5.16 -4.75 55.54
N ARG A 764 4.31 -4.46 56.53
CA ARG A 764 3.89 -5.42 57.55
C ARG A 764 2.38 -5.27 57.77
N LEU A 765 1.60 -5.79 56.83
CA LEU A 765 0.26 -6.40 57.00
C LEU A 765 -0.46 -6.42 55.64
N ALA A 766 -0.27 -7.50 54.89
CA ALA A 766 -1.21 -8.06 53.90
C ALA A 766 -0.76 -9.48 53.54
#